data_AF-A0A3G2Z819-F1
#
_entry.id   AF-A0A3G2Z819-F1
#
_cell.length_a   1.000
_cell.length_b   1.000
_cell.length_c   1.000
_cell.angle_alpha   90.00
_cell.angle_beta   90.00
_cell.angle_gamma   90.00
#
_symmetry.space_group_name_H-M   'P 1'
#
loop_
_entity.id
_entity.type
_entity.pdbx_description
1 polymer ?
#
loop_
_entity_poly.entity_id
_entity_poly.type
_entity_poly.pdbx_seq_one_letter_code
_entity_poly.pdbx_strand_id
1 'polypeptide(L)'
;MYLTLIILPLLASIISGFFGRKVGVSGAQLITCSCVIATTVLSLVAFLEVGLNNIPVSIVLFRWIDSESLNVLWGFQFDSLTVSMLIPVLIISSLVHVYSIGYMSTDPHNQRFFSYLSLFTFMMIILVTANNFLLMFVGWEGVGICSYLLVSFWFTRIAANQSSMSAFLTNRVGDCFLTIGIFALLWSFGNIDYSTVFSLSPYVTENTVTIIGVCLLIGAMAKSSQVGLHVWLPLAMEGPTPVSALIHAATMVTAGVYLLMRTSPLIEYSSTVLILCLWIGAITTVFSSLIGLFQQDIKKVIAYSTMSQLARVYNNVLIIYRHQAICVEVICRNIINSQITKTLGYINNHISISLFNSSLTLLWQYFYIMLYIIMSVRWKTNIISKLVGISEAIRLILICLNYIILLALDMFISIHLLFLDISRKYPYSTSNLKNTRDNSFNEWLSGLIDGDGYFILTKKGYASCEITMDIRDKKALYEIKQKFGGSIKTVANANALRYKLRHKKGLIHLINNINGNLRNPVRLLQMNKLCVKYGIELKYSNCLTFNNGWLSGFIDSDGSIYYNEKSGQVCLSITQKNKYMLEPLIKLYGGRIDILSPKVEAFKYIIYRKSELFYLVDQYFINYPLKTDKMKRLNLIKQFYSVRIYTQSKDINKFNEWIAFKHKWDKYKD
;
A
#
# COMPACT_ATOMS: atom_id res chain seq x y z
N MET A 1 5.01 -4.56 -35.89
CA MET A 1 4.14 -4.63 -34.70
C MET A 1 4.47 -5.80 -33.77
N TYR A 2 4.49 -7.04 -34.27
CA TYR A 2 4.71 -8.21 -33.41
C TYR A 2 6.11 -8.27 -32.77
N LEU A 3 7.18 -7.99 -33.52
CA LEU A 3 8.53 -7.93 -32.95
C LEU A 3 8.69 -6.80 -31.93
N THR A 4 8.04 -5.66 -32.16
CA THR A 4 8.05 -4.55 -31.19
C THR A 4 7.35 -4.91 -29.88
N LEU A 5 6.32 -5.75 -29.91
CA LEU A 5 5.65 -6.28 -28.71
C LEU A 5 6.65 -7.06 -27.82
N ILE A 6 7.57 -7.81 -28.43
CA ILE A 6 8.57 -8.62 -27.72
C ILE A 6 9.75 -7.77 -27.25
N ILE A 7 10.22 -6.83 -28.08
CA ILE A 7 11.46 -6.07 -27.81
C ILE A 7 11.25 -4.97 -26.75
N LEU A 8 10.08 -4.37 -26.65
CA LEU A 8 9.82 -3.24 -25.74
C LEU A 8 10.10 -3.57 -24.24
N PRO A 9 9.64 -4.69 -23.67
CA PRO A 9 9.91 -5.02 -22.27
C PRO A 9 11.37 -5.40 -22.04
N LEU A 10 12.03 -5.98 -23.04
CA LEU A 10 13.48 -6.25 -22.99
C LEU A 10 14.26 -4.93 -22.92
N LEU A 11 13.96 -3.97 -23.81
CA LEU A 11 14.57 -2.64 -23.78
C LEU A 11 14.36 -1.94 -22.43
N ALA A 12 13.14 -2.00 -21.90
CA ALA A 12 12.83 -1.45 -20.58
C ALA A 12 13.71 -2.06 -19.47
N SER A 13 13.92 -3.38 -19.50
CA SER A 13 14.76 -4.10 -18.54
C SER A 13 16.24 -3.72 -18.65
N ILE A 14 16.76 -3.58 -19.87
CA ILE A 14 18.16 -3.22 -20.13
C ILE A 14 18.42 -1.77 -19.71
N ILE A 15 17.52 -0.86 -20.05
CA ILE A 15 17.66 0.56 -19.72
C ILE A 15 17.57 0.79 -18.22
N SER A 16 16.59 0.18 -17.54
CA SER A 16 16.46 0.32 -16.08
C SER A 16 17.56 -0.42 -15.30
N GLY A 17 18.05 -1.55 -15.81
CA GLY A 17 19.10 -2.35 -15.18
C GLY A 17 20.51 -1.76 -15.36
N PHE A 18 20.99 -1.67 -16.61
CA PHE A 18 22.36 -1.23 -16.91
C PHE A 18 22.51 0.29 -16.83
N PHE A 19 21.53 1.05 -17.33
CA PHE A 19 21.57 2.52 -17.36
C PHE A 19 20.81 3.17 -16.21
N GLY A 20 20.32 2.40 -15.23
CA GLY A 20 19.53 2.89 -14.09
C GLY A 20 20.20 4.05 -13.35
N ARG A 21 21.51 3.98 -13.08
CA ARG A 21 22.25 5.07 -12.42
C ARG A 21 22.23 6.39 -13.19
N LYS A 22 22.23 6.36 -14.53
CA LYS A 22 22.19 7.55 -15.39
C LYS A 22 20.77 8.09 -15.56
N VAL A 23 19.80 7.19 -15.67
CA VAL A 23 18.38 7.50 -15.91
C VAL A 23 17.67 8.01 -14.64
N GLY A 24 18.15 7.63 -13.46
CA GLY A 24 17.52 7.98 -12.19
C GLY A 24 16.29 7.12 -11.87
N VAL A 25 15.70 7.30 -10.68
CA VAL A 25 14.58 6.48 -10.20
C VAL A 25 13.29 6.79 -10.97
N SER A 26 12.98 8.07 -11.14
CA SER A 26 11.80 8.53 -11.88
C SER A 26 11.85 8.14 -13.36
N GLY A 27 13.02 8.26 -14.00
CA GLY A 27 13.19 7.85 -15.39
C GLY A 27 13.02 6.35 -15.58
N ALA A 28 13.57 5.51 -14.69
CA ALA A 28 13.43 4.07 -14.77
C ALA A 28 11.96 3.61 -14.62
N GLN A 29 11.22 4.25 -13.70
CA GLN A 29 9.79 4.03 -13.52
C GLN A 29 8.99 4.41 -14.78
N LEU A 30 9.24 5.60 -15.34
CA LEU A 30 8.54 6.10 -16.51
C LEU A 30 8.78 5.23 -17.74
N ILE A 31 10.04 4.86 -18.01
CA ILE A 31 10.42 4.05 -19.18
C ILE A 31 9.81 2.66 -19.10
N THR A 32 9.93 1.99 -17.95
CA THR A 32 9.40 0.63 -17.80
C THR A 32 7.88 0.59 -17.87
N CYS A 33 7.19 1.55 -17.24
CA CYS A 33 5.74 1.63 -17.33
C CYS A 33 5.26 1.98 -18.74
N SER A 34 5.87 2.97 -19.40
CA SER A 34 5.48 3.36 -20.77
C SER A 34 5.72 2.25 -21.79
N CYS A 35 6.85 1.54 -21.73
CA CYS A 35 7.13 0.41 -22.60
C CYS A 35 6.10 -0.72 -22.42
N VAL A 36 5.75 -1.05 -21.17
CA VAL A 36 4.79 -2.13 -20.91
C VAL A 36 3.35 -1.71 -21.23
N ILE A 37 2.96 -0.46 -21.01
CA ILE A 37 1.66 0.06 -21.46
C ILE A 37 1.59 0.06 -22.99
N ALA A 38 2.68 0.44 -23.68
CA ALA A 38 2.73 0.34 -25.13
C ALA A 38 2.58 -1.12 -25.60
N THR A 39 3.22 -2.10 -24.94
CA THR A 39 3.02 -3.51 -25.30
C THR A 39 1.61 -4.02 -25.02
N THR A 40 0.93 -3.55 -23.96
CA THR A 40 -0.47 -3.93 -23.73
C THR A 40 -1.37 -3.44 -24.86
N VAL A 41 -1.20 -2.20 -25.31
CA VAL A 41 -1.96 -1.64 -26.44
C VAL A 41 -1.68 -2.44 -27.71
N LEU A 42 -0.41 -2.75 -28.00
CA LEU A 42 -0.04 -3.58 -29.15
C LEU A 42 -0.65 -5.00 -29.06
N SER A 43 -0.77 -5.58 -27.87
CA SER A 43 -1.41 -6.89 -27.71
C SER A 43 -2.91 -6.88 -27.94
N LEU A 44 -3.60 -5.77 -27.64
CA LEU A 44 -5.01 -5.60 -27.96
C LEU A 44 -5.19 -5.47 -29.48
N VAL A 45 -4.32 -4.73 -30.17
CA VAL A 45 -4.33 -4.66 -31.64
C VAL A 45 -4.07 -6.04 -32.26
N ALA A 46 -3.07 -6.77 -31.75
CA ALA A 46 -2.82 -8.15 -32.18
C ALA A 46 -4.04 -9.06 -31.97
N PHE A 47 -4.82 -8.86 -30.91
CA PHE A 47 -6.05 -9.63 -30.67
C PHE A 47 -7.15 -9.31 -31.66
N LEU A 48 -7.31 -8.04 -32.04
CA LEU A 48 -8.25 -7.65 -33.07
C LEU A 48 -7.87 -8.25 -34.43
N GLU A 49 -6.58 -8.27 -34.78
CA GLU A 49 -6.10 -8.79 -36.06
C GLU A 49 -6.13 -10.33 -36.12
N VAL A 50 -5.54 -11.01 -35.14
CA VAL A 50 -5.36 -12.46 -35.16
C VAL A 50 -6.51 -13.19 -34.48
N GLY A 51 -6.98 -12.66 -33.34
CA GLY A 51 -7.99 -13.31 -32.52
C GLY A 51 -9.40 -13.25 -33.11
N LEU A 52 -9.79 -12.13 -33.73
CA LEU A 52 -11.10 -12.00 -34.37
C LEU A 52 -11.12 -12.50 -35.82
N ASN A 53 -10.07 -12.24 -36.60
CA ASN A 53 -10.02 -12.68 -37.99
C ASN A 53 -9.52 -14.12 -38.16
N ASN A 54 -9.00 -14.75 -37.09
CA ASN A 54 -8.46 -16.13 -37.09
C ASN A 54 -7.34 -16.37 -38.12
N ILE A 55 -6.54 -15.35 -38.44
CA ILE A 55 -5.39 -15.48 -39.35
C ILE A 55 -4.11 -15.58 -38.49
N PRO A 56 -3.50 -16.77 -38.35
CA PRO A 56 -2.28 -16.92 -37.58
C PRO A 56 -1.09 -16.29 -38.30
N VAL A 57 -0.20 -15.65 -37.54
CA VAL A 57 1.02 -15.01 -38.07
C VAL A 57 2.24 -15.70 -37.49
N SER A 58 3.09 -16.27 -38.35
CA SER A 58 4.38 -16.83 -37.97
C SER A 58 5.53 -15.93 -38.46
N ILE A 59 6.51 -15.69 -37.59
CA ILE A 59 7.68 -14.85 -37.88
C ILE A 59 8.92 -15.67 -37.57
N VAL A 60 9.74 -15.96 -38.58
CA VAL A 60 11.03 -16.63 -38.41
C VAL A 60 12.12 -15.57 -38.44
N LEU A 61 12.99 -15.54 -37.42
CA LEU A 61 14.09 -14.59 -37.33
C LEU A 61 15.37 -15.14 -37.95
N PHE A 62 15.87 -16.27 -37.43
CA PHE A 62 17.08 -16.94 -37.90
C PHE A 62 17.09 -18.41 -37.46
N ARG A 63 18.01 -19.21 -38.01
CA ARG A 63 18.22 -20.61 -37.59
C ARG A 63 19.05 -20.64 -36.32
N TRP A 64 18.53 -21.19 -35.23
CA TRP A 64 19.23 -21.25 -33.95
C TRP A 64 20.19 -22.44 -33.89
N ILE A 65 19.72 -23.63 -34.25
CA ILE A 65 20.53 -24.84 -34.36
C ILE A 65 20.31 -25.41 -35.75
N ASP A 66 21.38 -25.58 -36.50
CA ASP A 66 21.37 -26.20 -37.83
C ASP A 66 22.37 -27.35 -37.80
N SER A 67 21.91 -28.53 -37.39
CA SER A 67 22.62 -29.78 -37.58
C SER A 67 21.86 -30.64 -38.58
N GLU A 68 22.55 -31.44 -39.37
CA GLU A 68 21.98 -32.21 -40.49
C GLU A 68 20.65 -32.94 -40.17
N SER A 69 20.49 -33.44 -38.94
CA SER A 69 19.28 -34.11 -38.45
C SER A 69 18.31 -33.24 -37.62
N LEU A 70 18.73 -32.05 -37.16
CA LEU A 70 17.96 -31.20 -36.25
C LEU A 70 18.11 -29.73 -36.66
N ASN A 71 17.02 -29.17 -37.14
CA ASN A 71 16.91 -27.76 -37.51
C ASN A 71 15.91 -27.07 -36.57
N VAL A 72 16.41 -26.21 -35.70
CA VAL A 72 15.59 -25.42 -34.78
C VAL A 72 15.61 -23.96 -35.19
N LEU A 73 14.45 -23.45 -35.57
CA LEU A 73 14.25 -22.07 -35.96
C LEU A 73 13.95 -21.19 -34.74
N TRP A 74 14.61 -20.03 -34.64
CA TRP A 74 14.18 -18.99 -33.73
C TRP A 74 12.99 -18.25 -34.36
N GLY A 75 11.77 -18.63 -33.99
CA GLY A 75 10.56 -18.04 -34.55
C GLY A 75 9.47 -17.80 -33.52
N PHE A 76 8.54 -16.92 -33.86
CA PHE A 76 7.39 -16.58 -33.04
C PHE A 76 6.11 -16.93 -33.78
N GLN A 77 5.15 -17.50 -33.06
CA GLN A 77 3.85 -17.86 -33.60
C GLN A 77 2.76 -17.10 -32.85
N PHE A 78 1.95 -16.35 -33.60
CA PHE A 78 0.80 -15.61 -33.11
C PHE A 78 -0.48 -16.28 -33.61
N ASP A 79 -1.01 -17.21 -32.83
CA ASP A 79 -2.33 -17.83 -33.03
C ASP A 79 -3.35 -17.27 -32.02
N SER A 80 -4.63 -17.62 -32.20
CA SER A 80 -5.72 -17.24 -31.29
C SER A 80 -5.43 -17.58 -29.81
N LEU A 81 -4.80 -18.72 -29.52
CA LEU A 81 -4.37 -19.10 -28.15
C LEU A 81 -3.30 -18.16 -27.60
N THR A 82 -2.28 -17.85 -28.39
CA THR A 82 -1.15 -17.02 -27.94
C THR A 82 -1.60 -15.60 -27.64
N VAL A 83 -2.43 -15.02 -28.52
CA VAL A 83 -2.86 -13.64 -28.39
C VAL A 83 -3.90 -13.48 -27.28
N SER A 84 -4.79 -14.46 -27.10
CA SER A 84 -5.69 -14.49 -25.95
C SER A 84 -4.96 -14.60 -24.61
N MET A 85 -3.81 -15.30 -24.55
CA MET A 85 -2.98 -15.38 -23.34
C MET A 85 -2.08 -14.15 -23.12
N LEU A 86 -1.68 -13.46 -24.19
CA LEU A 86 -0.91 -12.21 -24.07
C LEU A 86 -1.72 -11.09 -23.39
N ILE A 87 -3.03 -11.00 -23.65
CA ILE A 87 -3.91 -9.98 -23.04
C ILE A 87 -3.82 -9.95 -21.50
N PRO A 88 -4.16 -11.03 -20.77
CA PRO A 88 -4.15 -10.99 -19.31
C PRO A 88 -2.73 -10.81 -18.76
N VAL A 89 -1.72 -11.42 -19.39
CA VAL A 89 -0.32 -11.27 -18.99
C VAL A 89 0.11 -9.80 -19.03
N LEU A 90 -0.16 -9.12 -20.15
CA LEU A 90 0.27 -7.75 -20.38
C LEU A 90 -0.57 -6.73 -19.61
N ILE A 91 -1.89 -6.89 -19.55
CA ILE A 91 -2.76 -6.02 -18.74
C ILE A 91 -2.33 -6.07 -17.26
N ILE A 92 -2.16 -7.26 -16.70
CA ILE A 92 -1.79 -7.38 -15.28
C ILE A 92 -0.37 -6.88 -15.06
N SER A 93 0.55 -7.16 -15.98
CA SER A 93 1.90 -6.59 -15.95
C SER A 93 1.86 -5.07 -15.90
N SER A 94 1.11 -4.39 -16.78
CA SER A 94 1.04 -2.94 -16.81
C SER A 94 0.47 -2.35 -15.52
N LEU A 95 -0.61 -2.94 -14.99
CA LEU A 95 -1.18 -2.52 -13.72
C LEU A 95 -0.23 -2.76 -12.54
N VAL A 96 0.55 -3.85 -12.55
CA VAL A 96 1.56 -4.12 -11.52
C VAL A 96 2.72 -3.12 -11.61
N HIS A 97 3.17 -2.76 -12.81
CA HIS A 97 4.19 -1.72 -13.01
C HIS A 97 3.73 -0.38 -12.43
N VAL A 98 2.52 0.08 -12.78
CA VAL A 98 1.96 1.33 -12.24
C VAL A 98 1.81 1.26 -10.71
N TYR A 99 1.28 0.15 -10.18
CA TYR A 99 1.14 -0.04 -8.73
C TYR A 99 2.50 -0.01 -8.01
N SER A 100 3.55 -0.56 -8.62
CA SER A 100 4.88 -0.60 -8.01
C SER A 100 5.55 0.76 -7.88
N ILE A 101 5.14 1.79 -8.63
CA ILE A 101 5.64 3.17 -8.47
C ILE A 101 5.31 3.71 -7.07
N GLY A 102 4.08 3.47 -6.59
CA GLY A 102 3.66 3.85 -5.25
C GLY A 102 4.31 2.96 -4.19
N TYR A 103 4.17 1.64 -4.37
CA TYR A 103 4.61 0.63 -3.40
C TYR A 103 6.12 0.68 -3.11
N MET A 104 6.97 0.84 -4.14
CA MET A 104 8.44 0.83 -3.99
C MET A 104 9.05 2.23 -3.86
N SER A 105 8.24 3.28 -3.60
CA SER A 105 8.74 4.67 -3.61
C SER A 105 9.80 4.97 -2.54
N THR A 106 9.77 4.25 -1.42
CA THR A 106 10.70 4.42 -0.29
C THR A 106 11.92 3.52 -0.37
N ASP A 107 11.94 2.55 -1.29
CA ASP A 107 13.02 1.56 -1.39
C ASP A 107 14.20 2.10 -2.24
N PRO A 108 15.46 1.95 -1.78
CA PRO A 108 16.62 2.46 -2.51
C PRO A 108 16.94 1.66 -3.78
N HIS A 109 16.53 0.40 -3.86
CA HIS A 109 16.86 -0.51 -4.97
C HIS A 109 15.78 -0.55 -6.07
N ASN A 110 15.09 0.57 -6.28
CA ASN A 110 13.90 0.65 -7.13
C ASN A 110 14.19 0.30 -8.61
N GLN A 111 15.31 0.77 -9.15
CA GLN A 111 15.71 0.52 -10.54
C GLN A 111 15.90 -0.97 -10.84
N ARG A 112 16.53 -1.70 -9.90
CA ARG A 112 16.71 -3.16 -9.96
C ARG A 112 15.37 -3.90 -9.89
N PHE A 113 14.41 -3.38 -9.12
CA PHE A 113 13.09 -3.97 -9.04
C PHE A 113 12.36 -3.90 -10.39
N PHE A 114 12.31 -2.71 -11.00
CA PHE A 114 11.67 -2.50 -12.29
C PHE A 114 12.39 -3.22 -13.45
N SER A 115 13.71 -3.39 -13.37
CA SER A 115 14.45 -4.19 -14.37
C SER A 115 14.08 -5.67 -14.30
N TYR A 116 13.99 -6.25 -13.10
CA TYR A 116 13.55 -7.63 -12.93
C TYR A 116 12.08 -7.83 -13.31
N LEU A 117 11.21 -6.85 -13.03
CA LEU A 117 9.79 -6.94 -13.36
C LEU A 117 9.55 -6.90 -14.88
N SER A 118 10.26 -6.01 -15.59
CA SER A 118 10.21 -5.95 -17.06
C SER A 118 10.88 -7.17 -17.70
N LEU A 119 12.01 -7.66 -17.18
CA LEU A 119 12.65 -8.89 -17.66
C LEU A 119 11.74 -10.11 -17.49
N PHE A 120 11.05 -10.21 -16.35
CA PHE A 120 10.07 -11.26 -16.11
C PHE A 120 8.98 -11.26 -17.20
N THR A 121 8.48 -10.07 -17.56
CA THR A 121 7.40 -9.95 -18.56
C THR A 121 7.89 -10.27 -19.96
N PHE A 122 9.13 -9.92 -20.29
CA PHE A 122 9.78 -10.34 -21.52
C PHE A 122 9.89 -11.87 -21.62
N MET A 123 10.37 -12.54 -20.57
CA MET A 123 10.50 -14.00 -20.57
C MET A 123 9.13 -14.69 -20.68
N MET A 124 8.09 -14.11 -20.06
CA MET A 124 6.72 -14.62 -20.22
C MET A 124 6.20 -14.44 -21.65
N ILE A 125 6.52 -13.32 -22.33
CA ILE A 125 6.15 -13.12 -23.74
C ILE A 125 6.87 -14.12 -24.64
N ILE A 126 8.17 -14.39 -24.42
CA ILE A 126 8.91 -15.43 -25.16
C ILE A 126 8.22 -16.79 -24.99
N LEU A 127 7.87 -17.15 -23.75
CA LEU A 127 7.22 -18.42 -23.45
C LEU A 127 5.92 -18.59 -24.24
N VAL A 128 5.07 -17.56 -24.25
CA VAL A 128 3.75 -17.61 -24.92
C VAL A 128 3.87 -17.52 -26.44
N THR A 129 4.84 -16.79 -26.97
CA THR A 129 4.98 -16.57 -28.43
C THR A 129 5.88 -17.58 -29.12
N ALA A 130 6.50 -18.51 -28.39
CA ALA A 130 7.37 -19.53 -28.97
C ALA A 130 6.69 -20.34 -30.07
N ASN A 131 7.44 -20.70 -31.12
CA ASN A 131 6.99 -21.58 -32.22
C ASN A 131 7.35 -23.06 -32.02
N ASN A 132 8.27 -23.36 -31.09
CA ASN A 132 8.74 -24.70 -30.78
C ASN A 132 8.95 -24.89 -29.28
N PHE A 133 9.04 -26.16 -28.84
CA PHE A 133 9.23 -26.47 -27.42
C PHE A 133 10.56 -25.99 -26.85
N LEU A 134 11.62 -25.88 -27.68
CA LEU A 134 12.93 -25.42 -27.22
C LEU A 134 12.92 -23.92 -26.85
N LEU A 135 12.35 -23.06 -27.70
CA LEU A 135 12.20 -21.63 -27.41
C LEU A 135 11.22 -21.40 -26.26
N MET A 136 10.16 -22.21 -26.18
CA MET A 136 9.26 -22.21 -25.02
C MET A 136 10.02 -22.58 -23.74
N PHE A 137 10.94 -23.54 -23.78
CA PHE A 137 11.80 -23.91 -22.65
C PHE A 137 12.72 -22.75 -22.22
N VAL A 138 13.26 -21.98 -23.16
CA VAL A 138 14.02 -20.75 -22.84
C VAL A 138 13.16 -19.76 -22.05
N GLY A 139 11.93 -19.49 -22.50
CA GLY A 139 11.00 -18.63 -21.77
C GLY A 139 10.61 -19.22 -20.40
N TRP A 140 10.40 -20.53 -20.33
CA TRP A 140 10.05 -21.28 -19.13
C TRP A 140 11.09 -21.16 -18.01
N GLU A 141 12.36 -21.33 -18.39
CA GLU A 141 13.51 -21.17 -17.52
C GLU A 141 13.76 -19.72 -17.15
N GLY A 142 13.64 -18.81 -18.12
CA GLY A 142 13.74 -17.37 -17.91
C GLY A 142 12.73 -16.86 -16.87
N VAL A 143 11.47 -17.31 -16.93
CA VAL A 143 10.44 -16.99 -15.93
C VAL A 143 10.82 -17.55 -14.55
N GLY A 144 11.39 -18.76 -14.50
CA GLY A 144 11.88 -19.37 -13.25
C GLY A 144 12.98 -18.53 -12.59
N ILE A 145 13.99 -18.13 -13.34
CA ILE A 145 15.12 -17.32 -12.85
C ILE A 145 14.63 -15.93 -12.41
N CYS A 146 13.77 -15.28 -13.20
CA CYS A 146 13.22 -13.97 -12.85
C CYS A 146 12.35 -14.04 -11.59
N SER A 147 11.57 -15.12 -11.41
CA SER A 147 10.78 -15.32 -10.19
C SER A 147 11.66 -15.45 -8.95
N TYR A 148 12.78 -16.17 -9.04
CA TYR A 148 13.75 -16.29 -7.98
C TYR A 148 14.34 -14.92 -7.58
N LEU A 149 14.78 -14.13 -8.57
CA LEU A 149 15.33 -12.79 -8.35
C LEU A 149 14.32 -11.83 -7.71
N LEU A 150 13.04 -11.92 -8.09
CA LEU A 150 11.97 -11.07 -7.56
C LEU A 150 11.53 -11.47 -6.15
N VAL A 151 11.49 -12.77 -5.83
CA VAL A 151 11.18 -13.24 -4.45
C VAL A 151 12.35 -12.95 -3.51
N SER A 152 13.59 -13.12 -3.98
CA SER A 152 14.83 -12.79 -3.23
C SER A 152 15.17 -11.28 -3.28
N PHE A 153 14.25 -10.41 -3.68
CA PHE A 153 14.55 -8.98 -3.82
C PHE A 153 15.11 -8.34 -2.54
N TRP A 154 14.53 -8.68 -1.38
CA TRP A 154 15.05 -8.32 -0.06
C TRP A 154 15.98 -9.42 0.47
N PHE A 155 17.11 -9.61 -0.21
CA PHE A 155 18.11 -10.63 0.09
C PHE A 155 18.70 -10.55 1.52
N THR A 156 18.51 -9.44 2.24
CA THR A 156 18.92 -9.31 3.65
C THR A 156 18.06 -10.14 4.59
N ARG A 157 16.83 -10.50 4.19
CA ARG A 157 15.92 -11.31 4.99
C ARG A 157 16.14 -12.79 4.66
N ILE A 158 16.69 -13.54 5.62
CA ILE A 158 16.99 -14.98 5.47
C ILE A 158 15.76 -15.77 5.03
N ALA A 159 14.58 -15.47 5.59
CA ALA A 159 13.32 -16.11 5.22
C ALA A 159 12.96 -15.94 3.73
N ALA A 160 13.25 -14.76 3.14
CA ALA A 160 12.99 -14.50 1.72
C ALA A 160 13.97 -15.27 0.82
N ASN A 161 15.22 -15.44 1.25
CA ASN A 161 16.18 -16.25 0.51
C ASN A 161 15.82 -17.74 0.56
N GLN A 162 15.46 -18.26 1.74
CA GLN A 162 15.02 -19.64 1.90
C GLN A 162 13.74 -19.94 1.10
N SER A 163 12.78 -19.01 1.09
CA SER A 163 11.58 -19.16 0.27
C SER A 163 11.86 -19.08 -1.23
N SER A 164 12.73 -18.16 -1.67
CA SER A 164 13.14 -18.08 -3.07
C SER A 164 13.87 -19.35 -3.54
N MET A 165 14.76 -19.91 -2.71
CA MET A 165 15.54 -21.10 -3.06
C MET A 165 14.66 -22.35 -3.09
N SER A 166 13.75 -22.51 -2.12
CA SER A 166 12.78 -23.61 -2.14
C SER A 166 11.85 -23.53 -3.35
N ALA A 167 11.41 -22.32 -3.73
CA ALA A 167 10.64 -22.13 -4.95
C ALA A 167 11.43 -22.42 -6.23
N PHE A 168 12.70 -22.02 -6.29
CA PHE A 168 13.53 -22.32 -7.43
C PHE A 168 13.78 -23.83 -7.58
N LEU A 169 14.18 -24.51 -6.50
CA LEU A 169 14.48 -25.94 -6.51
C LEU A 169 13.27 -26.82 -6.86
N THR A 170 12.10 -26.53 -6.29
CA THR A 170 10.87 -27.29 -6.60
C THR A 170 10.45 -27.14 -8.06
N ASN A 171 10.59 -25.94 -8.64
CA ASN A 171 10.35 -25.74 -10.06
C ASN A 171 11.39 -26.47 -10.93
N ARG A 172 12.67 -26.48 -10.52
CA ARG A 172 13.74 -27.18 -11.23
C ARG A 172 13.51 -28.69 -11.34
N VAL A 173 12.94 -29.31 -10.31
CA VAL A 173 12.55 -30.72 -10.37
C VAL A 173 11.55 -30.95 -11.51
N GLY A 174 10.55 -30.08 -11.67
CA GLY A 174 9.62 -30.14 -12.80
C GLY A 174 10.28 -29.85 -14.15
N ASP A 175 11.21 -28.89 -14.17
CA ASP A 175 11.95 -28.52 -15.38
C ASP A 175 12.78 -29.71 -15.90
N CYS A 176 13.30 -30.57 -15.01
CA CYS A 176 13.96 -31.82 -15.40
C CYS A 176 13.01 -32.81 -16.11
N PHE A 177 11.75 -32.92 -15.69
CA PHE A 177 10.79 -33.77 -16.39
C PHE A 177 10.36 -33.16 -17.72
N LEU A 178 10.25 -31.84 -17.79
CA LEU A 178 10.00 -31.12 -19.03
C LEU A 178 11.12 -31.36 -20.05
N THR A 179 12.40 -31.30 -19.64
CA THR A 179 13.53 -31.57 -20.55
C THR A 179 13.55 -33.01 -21.03
N ILE A 180 13.28 -33.99 -20.16
CA ILE A 180 13.11 -35.40 -20.56
C ILE A 180 11.98 -35.53 -21.59
N GLY A 181 10.86 -34.83 -21.40
CA GLY A 181 9.76 -34.80 -22.37
C GLY A 181 10.18 -34.21 -23.73
N ILE A 182 10.98 -33.14 -23.74
CA ILE A 182 11.51 -32.55 -24.98
C ILE A 182 12.49 -33.49 -25.69
N PHE A 183 13.35 -34.21 -24.95
CA PHE A 183 14.22 -35.22 -25.54
C PHE A 183 13.44 -36.41 -26.10
N ALA A 184 12.38 -36.84 -25.41
CA ALA A 184 11.49 -37.88 -25.92
C ALA A 184 10.75 -37.44 -27.19
N LEU A 185 10.29 -36.19 -27.26
CA LEU A 185 9.73 -35.58 -28.48
C LEU A 185 10.73 -35.61 -29.64
N LEU A 186 11.97 -35.18 -29.38
CA LEU A 186 13.04 -35.21 -30.38
C LEU A 186 13.30 -36.62 -30.90
N TRP A 187 13.34 -37.61 -30.00
CA TRP A 187 13.60 -39.00 -30.38
C TRP A 187 12.47 -39.62 -31.18
N SER A 188 11.20 -39.32 -30.86
CA SER A 188 10.04 -39.91 -31.54
C SER A 188 9.63 -39.19 -32.82
N PHE A 189 9.74 -37.85 -32.88
CA PHE A 189 9.27 -37.03 -33.99
C PHE A 189 10.39 -36.50 -34.89
N GLY A 190 11.65 -36.50 -34.42
CA GLY A 190 12.80 -35.93 -35.15
C GLY A 190 12.81 -34.40 -35.23
N ASN A 191 11.74 -33.71 -34.80
CA ASN A 191 11.65 -32.25 -34.75
C ASN A 191 10.86 -31.79 -33.50
N ILE A 192 11.07 -30.54 -33.08
CA ILE A 192 10.49 -29.89 -31.90
C ILE A 192 9.47 -28.80 -32.30
N ASP A 193 9.28 -28.54 -33.59
CA ASP A 193 8.30 -27.56 -34.05
C ASP A 193 6.86 -28.04 -33.77
N TYR A 194 5.99 -27.11 -33.35
CA TYR A 194 4.61 -27.45 -33.00
C TYR A 194 3.84 -28.03 -34.20
N SER A 195 4.02 -27.47 -35.40
CA SER A 195 3.34 -27.94 -36.61
C SER A 195 3.69 -29.40 -36.92
N THR A 196 4.96 -29.78 -36.83
CA THR A 196 5.40 -31.14 -37.13
C THR A 196 4.92 -32.12 -36.06
N VAL A 197 5.10 -31.78 -34.78
CA VAL A 197 4.70 -32.66 -33.67
C VAL A 197 3.20 -32.92 -33.68
N PHE A 198 2.36 -31.91 -33.91
CA PHE A 198 0.90 -32.09 -33.92
C PHE A 198 0.37 -32.76 -35.20
N SER A 199 1.08 -32.65 -36.33
CA SER A 199 0.72 -33.38 -37.55
C SER A 199 1.05 -34.87 -37.48
N LEU A 200 2.13 -35.21 -36.77
CA LEU A 200 2.62 -36.58 -36.64
C LEU A 200 2.08 -37.33 -35.41
N SER A 201 1.52 -36.62 -34.44
CA SER A 201 0.96 -37.22 -33.21
C SER A 201 -0.02 -38.38 -33.45
N PRO A 202 -0.95 -38.37 -34.44
CA PRO A 202 -1.85 -39.51 -34.67
C PRO A 202 -1.14 -40.78 -35.17
N TYR A 203 0.07 -40.67 -35.72
CA TYR A 203 0.80 -41.80 -36.30
C TYR A 203 1.80 -42.46 -35.34
N VAL A 204 1.99 -41.87 -34.16
CA VAL A 204 2.93 -42.35 -33.15
C VAL A 204 2.22 -43.28 -32.16
N THR A 205 2.94 -44.26 -31.63
CA THR A 205 2.36 -45.24 -30.68
C THR A 205 1.84 -44.56 -29.42
N GLU A 206 0.65 -44.96 -28.94
CA GLU A 206 0.03 -44.38 -27.75
C GLU A 206 0.99 -44.41 -26.55
N ASN A 207 1.73 -45.50 -26.33
CA ASN A 207 2.69 -45.62 -25.23
C ASN A 207 3.75 -44.50 -25.23
N THR A 208 4.32 -44.16 -26.39
CA THR A 208 5.33 -43.09 -26.46
C THR A 208 4.71 -41.72 -26.22
N VAL A 209 3.50 -41.48 -26.76
CA VAL A 209 2.72 -40.27 -26.48
C VAL A 209 2.37 -40.16 -25.00
N THR A 210 2.05 -41.28 -24.32
CA THR A 210 1.74 -41.28 -22.88
C THR A 210 2.96 -40.88 -22.04
N ILE A 211 4.16 -41.39 -22.37
CA ILE A 211 5.40 -41.07 -21.65
C ILE A 211 5.71 -39.59 -21.82
N ILE A 212 5.65 -39.08 -23.05
CA ILE A 212 5.85 -37.66 -23.36
C ILE A 212 4.82 -36.81 -22.60
N GLY A 213 3.54 -37.17 -22.66
CA GLY A 213 2.46 -36.45 -21.99
C GLY A 213 2.59 -36.42 -20.48
N VAL A 214 3.01 -37.53 -19.83
CA VAL A 214 3.26 -37.58 -18.39
C VAL A 214 4.46 -36.68 -18.01
N CYS A 215 5.56 -36.72 -18.77
CA CYS A 215 6.71 -35.85 -18.53
C CYS A 215 6.35 -34.36 -18.63
N LEU A 216 5.60 -33.97 -19.68
CA LEU A 216 5.11 -32.61 -19.86
C LEU A 216 4.12 -32.22 -18.74
N LEU A 217 3.27 -33.15 -18.31
CA LEU A 217 2.33 -32.96 -17.21
C LEU A 217 3.05 -32.68 -15.89
N ILE A 218 4.10 -33.42 -15.55
CA ILE A 218 4.88 -33.18 -14.32
C ILE A 218 5.58 -31.82 -14.38
N GLY A 219 6.12 -31.43 -15.54
CA GLY A 219 6.64 -30.07 -15.76
C GLY A 219 5.58 -29.00 -15.50
N ALA A 220 4.40 -29.15 -16.11
CA ALA A 220 3.26 -28.26 -15.88
C ALA A 220 2.81 -28.25 -14.41
N MET A 221 2.85 -29.41 -13.74
CA MET A 221 2.46 -29.61 -12.35
C MET A 221 3.31 -28.76 -11.40
N ALA A 222 4.63 -28.70 -11.65
CA ALA A 222 5.57 -27.93 -10.86
C ALA A 222 5.29 -26.43 -10.95
N LYS A 223 5.27 -25.85 -12.17
CA LYS A 223 5.01 -24.41 -12.36
C LYS A 223 3.60 -24.01 -11.98
N SER A 224 2.61 -24.89 -12.11
CA SER A 224 1.22 -24.59 -11.72
C SER A 224 0.91 -24.89 -10.25
N SER A 225 1.90 -25.34 -9.46
CA SER A 225 1.79 -25.61 -8.02
C SER A 225 0.68 -26.60 -7.64
N GLN A 226 0.54 -27.71 -8.36
CA GLN A 226 -0.41 -28.76 -7.99
C GLN A 226 0.11 -29.63 -6.82
N VAL A 227 -0.74 -30.51 -6.30
CA VAL A 227 -0.48 -31.39 -5.14
C VAL A 227 0.77 -32.22 -5.42
N GLY A 228 1.59 -32.42 -4.39
CA GLY A 228 2.96 -32.94 -4.52
C GLY A 228 4.02 -31.83 -4.68
N LEU A 229 3.83 -30.88 -5.60
CA LEU A 229 4.78 -29.80 -5.89
C LEU A 229 4.25 -28.38 -5.55
N HIS A 230 3.27 -28.30 -4.65
CA HIS A 230 2.56 -27.05 -4.30
C HIS A 230 3.31 -26.15 -3.29
N VAL A 231 4.26 -26.71 -2.54
CA VAL A 231 4.86 -26.09 -1.34
C VAL A 231 5.50 -24.72 -1.63
N TRP A 232 5.98 -24.49 -2.84
CA TRP A 232 6.65 -23.24 -3.18
C TRP A 232 5.72 -22.03 -3.26
N LEU A 233 4.46 -22.23 -3.66
CA LEU A 233 3.55 -21.12 -3.95
C LEU A 233 3.19 -20.31 -2.69
N PRO A 234 2.83 -20.94 -1.55
CA PRO A 234 2.61 -20.20 -0.31
C PRO A 234 3.89 -19.58 0.26
N LEU A 235 5.06 -20.20 0.05
CA LEU A 235 6.35 -19.69 0.52
C LEU A 235 6.81 -18.46 -0.27
N ALA A 236 6.51 -18.39 -1.57
CA ALA A 236 6.86 -17.27 -2.43
C ALA A 236 6.21 -15.93 -2.02
N MET A 237 5.22 -15.96 -1.11
CA MET A 237 4.52 -14.77 -0.57
C MET A 237 5.39 -13.87 0.32
N GLU A 238 6.63 -14.28 0.62
CA GLU A 238 7.64 -13.44 1.27
C GLU A 238 8.16 -12.31 0.36
N GLY A 239 7.98 -12.44 -0.96
CA GLY A 239 8.28 -11.38 -1.92
C GLY A 239 7.41 -10.13 -1.74
N PRO A 240 7.81 -9.00 -2.35
CA PRO A 240 7.03 -7.77 -2.32
C PRO A 240 5.67 -7.97 -3.00
N THR A 241 4.64 -7.25 -2.53
CA THR A 241 3.26 -7.50 -2.98
C THR A 241 2.99 -7.31 -4.49
N PRO A 242 3.68 -6.39 -5.22
CA PRO A 242 3.53 -6.33 -6.68
C PRO A 242 4.03 -7.60 -7.37
N VAL A 243 5.07 -8.25 -6.83
CA VAL A 243 5.63 -9.51 -7.37
C VAL A 243 4.65 -10.65 -7.14
N SER A 244 4.10 -10.76 -5.94
CA SER A 244 3.10 -11.79 -5.66
C SER A 244 1.86 -11.58 -6.54
N ALA A 245 1.41 -10.34 -6.75
CA ALA A 245 0.32 -10.04 -7.68
C ALA A 245 0.64 -10.48 -9.13
N LEU A 246 1.88 -10.31 -9.60
CA LEU A 246 2.30 -10.72 -10.94
C LEU A 246 2.36 -12.26 -11.07
N ILE A 247 3.11 -12.92 -10.17
CA ILE A 247 3.41 -14.36 -10.21
C ILE A 247 2.14 -15.18 -10.03
N HIS A 248 1.34 -14.87 -8.99
CA HIS A 248 0.18 -15.69 -8.62
C HIS A 248 -1.07 -15.39 -9.43
N ALA A 249 -1.20 -14.18 -9.96
CA ALA A 249 -2.36 -13.83 -10.74
C ALA A 249 -2.18 -14.18 -12.22
N ALA A 250 -1.06 -13.85 -12.86
CA ALA A 250 -1.05 -13.72 -14.32
C ALA A 250 -0.11 -14.64 -15.09
N THR A 251 1.04 -15.04 -14.51
CA THR A 251 2.19 -15.42 -15.36
C THR A 251 2.85 -16.76 -15.05
N MET A 252 3.39 -16.96 -13.85
CA MET A 252 4.20 -18.16 -13.60
C MET A 252 3.33 -19.41 -13.53
N VAL A 253 2.23 -19.30 -12.78
CA VAL A 253 1.34 -20.44 -12.54
C VAL A 253 0.47 -20.75 -13.76
N THR A 254 0.26 -19.75 -14.62
CA THR A 254 -0.46 -19.89 -15.88
C THR A 254 0.40 -20.49 -16.99
N ALA A 255 1.73 -20.37 -16.92
CA ALA A 255 2.65 -21.01 -17.87
C ALA A 255 2.47 -22.55 -17.91
N GLY A 256 2.27 -23.20 -16.75
CA GLY A 256 1.98 -24.63 -16.70
C GLY A 256 0.68 -25.02 -17.39
N VAL A 257 -0.37 -24.22 -17.19
CA VAL A 257 -1.65 -24.41 -17.89
C VAL A 257 -1.51 -24.13 -19.39
N TYR A 258 -0.75 -23.10 -19.77
CA TYR A 258 -0.48 -22.75 -21.16
C TYR A 258 0.21 -23.89 -21.89
N LEU A 259 1.20 -24.54 -21.27
CA LEU A 259 1.85 -25.73 -21.83
C LEU A 259 0.82 -26.80 -22.18
N LEU A 260 -0.01 -27.21 -21.20
CA LEU A 260 -1.02 -28.25 -21.41
C LEU A 260 -2.04 -27.89 -22.50
N MET A 261 -2.41 -26.62 -22.58
CA MET A 261 -3.31 -26.10 -23.61
C MET A 261 -2.67 -26.14 -24.99
N ARG A 262 -1.40 -25.74 -25.10
CA ARG A 262 -0.64 -25.77 -26.36
C ARG A 262 -0.41 -27.21 -26.83
N THR A 263 -0.18 -28.13 -25.90
CA THR A 263 0.06 -29.56 -26.18
C THR A 263 -1.20 -30.41 -26.22
N SER A 264 -2.38 -29.78 -26.19
CA SER A 264 -3.64 -30.50 -26.25
C SER A 264 -3.77 -31.43 -27.46
N PRO A 265 -3.30 -31.09 -28.68
CA PRO A 265 -3.39 -32.01 -29.83
C PRO A 265 -2.46 -33.23 -29.68
N LEU A 266 -1.54 -33.23 -28.71
CA LEU A 266 -0.72 -34.38 -28.38
C LEU A 266 -1.36 -35.20 -27.25
N ILE A 267 -1.86 -34.52 -26.21
CA ILE A 267 -2.44 -35.17 -25.03
C ILE A 267 -3.76 -35.88 -25.35
N GLU A 268 -4.51 -35.42 -26.35
CA GLU A 268 -5.78 -36.04 -26.76
C GLU A 268 -5.64 -37.51 -27.19
N TYR A 269 -4.49 -37.88 -27.74
CA TYR A 269 -4.19 -39.27 -28.14
C TYR A 269 -3.79 -40.18 -26.98
N SER A 270 -3.74 -39.68 -25.74
CA SER A 270 -3.42 -40.46 -24.55
C SER A 270 -4.52 -40.36 -23.50
N SER A 271 -5.31 -41.43 -23.39
CA SER A 271 -6.38 -41.55 -22.40
C SER A 271 -5.87 -41.48 -20.95
N THR A 272 -4.67 -42.04 -20.69
CA THR A 272 -4.07 -42.09 -19.35
C THR A 272 -3.67 -40.71 -18.84
N VAL A 273 -3.06 -39.87 -19.69
CA VAL A 273 -2.64 -38.50 -19.32
C VAL A 273 -3.85 -37.62 -19.02
N LEU A 274 -4.92 -37.75 -19.81
CA LEU A 274 -6.19 -37.05 -19.59
C LEU A 274 -6.82 -37.42 -18.24
N ILE A 275 -6.87 -38.72 -17.89
CA ILE A 275 -7.37 -39.20 -16.59
C ILE A 275 -6.50 -38.66 -15.44
N LEU A 276 -5.18 -38.66 -15.59
CA LEU A 276 -4.26 -38.10 -14.59
C LEU A 276 -4.48 -36.60 -14.38
N CYS A 277 -4.70 -35.83 -15.45
CA CYS A 277 -5.01 -34.40 -15.35
C CYS A 277 -6.26 -34.16 -14.49
N LEU A 278 -7.31 -34.97 -14.71
CA LEU A 278 -8.57 -34.87 -13.96
C LEU A 278 -8.38 -35.20 -12.48
N TRP A 279 -7.72 -36.32 -12.16
CA TRP A 279 -7.50 -36.71 -10.78
C TRP A 279 -6.63 -35.71 -10.02
N ILE A 280 -5.53 -35.27 -10.63
CA ILE A 280 -4.64 -34.27 -10.03
C ILE A 280 -5.43 -32.98 -9.77
N GLY A 281 -6.17 -32.47 -10.75
CA GLY A 281 -7.00 -31.27 -10.62
C GLY A 281 -8.12 -31.42 -9.57
N ALA A 282 -8.81 -32.54 -9.52
CA ALA A 282 -9.84 -32.78 -8.52
C ALA A 282 -9.26 -32.80 -7.10
N ILE A 283 -8.19 -33.54 -6.86
CA ILE A 283 -7.54 -33.63 -5.55
C ILE A 283 -6.99 -32.26 -5.13
N THR A 284 -6.37 -31.52 -6.04
CA THR A 284 -5.82 -30.20 -5.75
C THR A 284 -6.87 -29.17 -5.41
N THR A 285 -8.02 -29.15 -6.09
CA THR A 285 -9.12 -28.22 -5.75
C THR A 285 -9.57 -28.40 -4.31
N VAL A 286 -9.85 -29.65 -3.91
CA VAL A 286 -10.34 -29.98 -2.58
C VAL A 286 -9.28 -29.68 -1.53
N PHE A 287 -8.06 -30.17 -1.74
CA PHE A 287 -6.94 -30.01 -0.80
C PHE A 287 -6.62 -28.52 -0.52
N SER A 288 -6.48 -27.72 -1.57
CA SER A 288 -6.15 -26.30 -1.42
C SER A 288 -7.30 -25.49 -0.81
N SER A 289 -8.56 -25.85 -1.09
CA SER A 289 -9.72 -25.19 -0.47
C SER A 289 -9.79 -25.44 1.05
N LEU A 290 -9.50 -26.66 1.50
CA LEU A 290 -9.48 -27.00 2.92
C LEU A 290 -8.36 -26.27 3.66
N ILE A 291 -7.14 -26.24 3.13
CA ILE A 291 -6.03 -25.53 3.77
C ILE A 291 -6.26 -24.02 3.79
N GLY A 292 -6.85 -23.47 2.71
CA GLY A 292 -7.18 -22.06 2.63
C GLY A 292 -8.12 -21.58 3.74
N LEU A 293 -9.04 -22.43 4.22
CA LEU A 293 -9.98 -22.10 5.31
C LEU A 293 -9.29 -21.96 6.68
N PHE A 294 -8.23 -22.74 6.92
CA PHE A 294 -7.51 -22.73 8.20
C PHE A 294 -6.34 -21.74 8.24
N GLN A 295 -6.05 -21.06 7.13
CA GLN A 295 -4.89 -20.19 7.04
C GLN A 295 -5.18 -18.79 7.61
N GLN A 296 -4.32 -18.34 8.53
CA GLN A 296 -4.44 -17.03 9.19
C GLN A 296 -3.82 -15.87 8.37
N ASP A 297 -2.81 -16.16 7.55
CA ASP A 297 -2.15 -15.17 6.70
C ASP A 297 -2.94 -14.93 5.41
N ILE A 298 -3.44 -13.72 5.22
CA ILE A 298 -4.27 -13.38 4.05
C ILE A 298 -3.53 -13.63 2.72
N LYS A 299 -2.22 -13.33 2.64
CA LYS A 299 -1.42 -13.63 1.44
C LYS A 299 -1.42 -15.12 1.09
N LYS A 300 -1.31 -16.00 2.09
CA LYS A 300 -1.32 -17.45 1.87
C LYS A 300 -2.73 -17.97 1.55
N VAL A 301 -3.78 -17.38 2.12
CA VAL A 301 -5.17 -17.66 1.72
C VAL A 301 -5.35 -17.40 0.21
N ILE A 302 -4.81 -16.29 -0.31
CA ILE A 302 -4.86 -16.01 -1.75
C ILE A 302 -4.06 -17.04 -2.54
N ALA A 303 -2.87 -17.42 -2.09
CA ALA A 303 -2.06 -18.46 -2.74
C ALA A 303 -2.88 -19.75 -2.92
N TYR A 304 -3.50 -20.25 -1.85
CA TYR A 304 -4.33 -21.47 -1.92
C TYR A 304 -5.60 -21.27 -2.73
N SER A 305 -6.19 -20.07 -2.73
CA SER A 305 -7.32 -19.76 -3.61
C SER A 305 -6.91 -19.77 -5.10
N THR A 306 -5.68 -19.38 -5.43
CA THR A 306 -5.17 -19.45 -6.80
C THR A 306 -4.92 -20.90 -7.20
N MET A 307 -4.31 -21.69 -6.31
CA MET A 307 -4.08 -23.12 -6.52
C MET A 307 -5.39 -23.86 -6.80
N SER A 308 -6.46 -23.61 -6.02
CA SER A 308 -7.76 -24.26 -6.26
C SER A 308 -8.40 -23.85 -7.61
N GLN A 309 -8.19 -22.63 -8.07
CA GLN A 309 -8.74 -22.20 -9.36
C GLN A 309 -7.94 -22.77 -10.54
N LEU A 310 -6.62 -22.85 -10.40
CA LEU A 310 -5.74 -23.47 -11.40
C LEU A 310 -5.93 -24.97 -11.50
N ALA A 311 -6.27 -25.62 -10.39
CA ALA A 311 -6.68 -27.01 -10.36
C ALA A 311 -7.96 -27.27 -11.18
N ARG A 312 -8.95 -26.37 -11.08
CA ARG A 312 -10.18 -26.45 -11.90
C ARG A 312 -9.89 -26.29 -13.39
N VAL A 313 -8.92 -25.44 -13.71
CA VAL A 313 -8.02 -25.51 -14.87
C VAL A 313 -7.96 -26.86 -15.59
N TYR A 314 -7.24 -27.75 -14.90
CA TYR A 314 -6.84 -29.08 -15.34
C TYR A 314 -8.04 -29.98 -15.58
N ASN A 315 -9.10 -29.87 -14.77
CA ASN A 315 -10.33 -30.65 -14.97
C ASN A 315 -11.03 -30.29 -16.29
N ASN A 316 -10.96 -29.02 -16.70
CA ASN A 316 -11.59 -28.54 -17.92
C ASN A 316 -10.79 -28.86 -19.19
N VAL A 317 -9.51 -29.24 -19.07
CA VAL A 317 -8.67 -29.67 -20.22
C VAL A 317 -9.27 -30.91 -20.91
N LEU A 318 -10.04 -31.73 -20.18
CA LEU A 318 -10.73 -32.91 -20.70
C LEU A 318 -11.92 -32.58 -21.63
N ILE A 319 -12.48 -31.36 -21.58
CA ILE A 319 -13.66 -31.00 -22.38
C ILE A 319 -13.17 -30.52 -23.76
N ILE A 320 -13.10 -31.49 -24.68
CA ILE A 320 -12.51 -31.53 -26.03
C ILE A 320 -12.80 -30.33 -26.98
N TYR A 321 -13.61 -29.33 -26.61
CA TYR A 321 -13.99 -28.23 -27.52
C TYR A 321 -13.71 -26.80 -27.04
N ARG A 322 -13.02 -26.59 -25.91
CA ARG A 322 -13.08 -25.27 -25.25
C ARG A 322 -11.73 -24.66 -24.84
N HIS A 323 -10.78 -24.60 -25.77
CA HIS A 323 -9.56 -23.81 -25.56
C HIS A 323 -9.86 -22.35 -25.18
N GLN A 324 -10.91 -21.78 -25.75
CA GLN A 324 -11.31 -20.39 -25.52
C GLN A 324 -12.02 -20.18 -24.17
N ALA A 325 -12.83 -21.12 -23.67
CA ALA A 325 -13.49 -20.98 -22.36
C ALA A 325 -12.49 -21.06 -21.20
N ILE A 326 -11.44 -21.88 -21.35
CA ILE A 326 -10.31 -21.94 -20.42
C ILE A 326 -9.54 -20.62 -20.44
N CYS A 327 -9.28 -20.05 -21.63
CA CYS A 327 -8.65 -18.72 -21.73
C CYS A 327 -9.49 -17.65 -21.06
N VAL A 328 -10.81 -17.63 -21.28
CA VAL A 328 -11.74 -16.72 -20.60
C VAL A 328 -11.67 -16.90 -19.07
N GLU A 329 -11.68 -18.13 -18.58
CA GLU A 329 -11.58 -18.41 -17.14
C GLU A 329 -10.25 -17.94 -16.54
N VAL A 330 -9.14 -18.18 -17.25
CA VAL A 330 -7.81 -17.71 -16.89
C VAL A 330 -7.78 -16.17 -16.89
N ILE A 331 -8.32 -15.51 -17.91
CA ILE A 331 -8.41 -14.04 -17.99
C ILE A 331 -9.21 -13.48 -16.81
N CYS A 332 -10.42 -14.00 -16.58
CA CYS A 332 -11.32 -13.61 -15.50
C CYS A 332 -10.64 -13.73 -14.13
N ARG A 333 -9.96 -14.85 -13.89
CA ARG A 333 -9.23 -15.14 -12.65
C ARG A 333 -8.07 -14.18 -12.44
N ASN A 334 -7.23 -14.03 -13.46
CA ASN A 334 -5.98 -13.32 -13.32
C ASN A 334 -6.25 -11.85 -12.98
N ILE A 335 -7.30 -11.25 -13.55
CA ILE A 335 -7.71 -9.88 -13.22
C ILE A 335 -8.20 -9.79 -11.76
N ILE A 336 -9.08 -10.68 -11.33
CA ILE A 336 -9.64 -10.68 -9.96
C ILE A 336 -8.55 -10.87 -8.90
N ASN A 337 -7.66 -11.86 -9.07
CA ASN A 337 -6.62 -12.14 -8.08
C ASN A 337 -5.57 -11.02 -8.04
N SER A 338 -5.30 -10.36 -9.18
CA SER A 338 -4.45 -9.17 -9.21
C SER A 338 -5.07 -8.02 -8.40
N GLN A 339 -6.38 -7.81 -8.47
CA GLN A 339 -7.05 -6.76 -7.68
C GLN A 339 -7.05 -7.04 -6.18
N ILE A 340 -7.36 -8.28 -5.80
CA ILE A 340 -7.34 -8.69 -4.38
C ILE A 340 -5.94 -8.53 -3.79
N THR A 341 -4.89 -8.95 -4.50
CA THR A 341 -3.51 -8.84 -3.99
C THR A 341 -3.03 -7.39 -3.86
N LYS A 342 -3.40 -6.50 -4.78
CA LYS A 342 -3.05 -5.07 -4.71
C LYS A 342 -3.77 -4.33 -3.58
N THR A 343 -5.08 -4.53 -3.46
CA THR A 343 -5.89 -3.93 -2.38
C THR A 343 -5.38 -4.35 -1.01
N LEU A 344 -4.98 -5.61 -0.85
CA LEU A 344 -4.40 -6.12 0.39
C LEU A 344 -2.97 -5.65 0.62
N GLY A 345 -2.16 -5.48 -0.42
CA GLY A 345 -0.84 -4.86 -0.30
C GLY A 345 -0.91 -3.43 0.24
N TYR A 346 -1.91 -2.67 -0.20
CA TYR A 346 -2.20 -1.34 0.34
C TYR A 346 -2.63 -1.40 1.81
N ILE A 347 -3.53 -2.34 2.19
CA ILE A 347 -3.93 -2.56 3.58
C ILE A 347 -2.72 -2.89 4.45
N ASN A 348 -1.86 -3.81 4.02
CA ASN A 348 -0.73 -4.28 4.81
C ASN A 348 0.38 -3.23 4.99
N ASN A 349 0.56 -2.33 4.01
CA ASN A 349 1.50 -1.21 4.12
C ASN A 349 0.99 -0.09 5.05
N HIS A 350 -0.32 0.03 5.25
CA HIS A 350 -0.93 1.11 6.02
C HIS A 350 -1.52 0.68 7.37
N ILE A 351 -1.71 -0.63 7.62
CA ILE A 351 -2.44 -1.14 8.77
C ILE A 351 -1.72 -2.37 9.34
N SER A 352 -1.24 -2.27 10.58
CA SER A 352 -0.91 -3.44 11.38
C SER A 352 -2.20 -4.11 11.86
N ILE A 353 -2.31 -5.43 11.67
CA ILE A 353 -3.49 -6.26 11.95
C ILE A 353 -4.01 -6.11 13.40
N SER A 354 -3.18 -5.62 14.34
CA SER A 354 -3.56 -5.39 15.75
C SER A 354 -4.36 -4.10 16.01
N LEU A 355 -4.54 -3.22 15.02
CA LEU A 355 -5.28 -1.94 15.14
C LEU A 355 -6.61 -1.97 14.36
N PHE A 356 -7.36 -3.06 14.50
CA PHE A 356 -8.59 -3.32 13.74
C PHE A 356 -9.81 -2.47 14.14
N ASN A 357 -9.67 -1.49 15.05
CA ASN A 357 -10.81 -0.76 15.59
C ASN A 357 -10.88 0.71 15.15
N SER A 358 -11.85 0.96 14.26
CA SER A 358 -12.74 2.14 14.18
C SER A 358 -12.42 3.35 13.28
N SER A 359 -11.20 3.60 12.81
CA SER A 359 -10.88 4.83 12.02
C SER A 359 -10.86 4.67 10.50
N LEU A 360 -11.44 3.60 9.96
CA LEU A 360 -11.23 3.19 8.56
C LEU A 360 -12.53 2.83 7.81
N THR A 361 -13.66 3.41 8.20
CA THR A 361 -15.00 3.08 7.68
C THR A 361 -15.20 3.35 6.19
N LEU A 362 -14.59 4.40 5.64
CA LEU A 362 -14.66 4.69 4.19
C LEU A 362 -13.86 3.69 3.36
N LEU A 363 -12.62 3.39 3.74
CA LEU A 363 -11.79 2.38 3.07
C LEU A 363 -12.40 0.98 3.20
N TRP A 364 -13.05 0.66 4.32
CA TRP A 364 -13.80 -0.58 4.51
C TRP A 364 -15.09 -0.63 3.69
N GLN A 365 -15.82 0.48 3.55
CA GLN A 365 -16.97 0.54 2.63
C GLN A 365 -16.52 0.32 1.19
N TYR A 366 -15.44 0.97 0.75
CA TYR A 366 -14.86 0.71 -0.56
C TYR A 366 -14.40 -0.74 -0.70
N PHE A 367 -13.74 -1.33 0.31
CA PHE A 367 -13.32 -2.72 0.30
C PHE A 367 -14.49 -3.70 0.25
N TYR A 368 -15.56 -3.48 1.03
CA TYR A 368 -16.77 -4.31 1.00
C TYR A 368 -17.51 -4.18 -0.31
N ILE A 369 -17.62 -2.96 -0.86
CA ILE A 369 -18.19 -2.71 -2.19
C ILE A 369 -17.32 -3.41 -3.26
N MET A 370 -15.99 -3.35 -3.13
CA MET A 370 -15.05 -4.06 -4.02
C MET A 370 -15.21 -5.57 -3.92
N LEU A 371 -15.26 -6.14 -2.72
CA LEU A 371 -15.43 -7.58 -2.51
C LEU A 371 -16.81 -8.03 -3.01
N TYR A 372 -17.86 -7.24 -2.78
CA TYR A 372 -19.20 -7.51 -3.25
C TYR A 372 -19.30 -7.43 -4.78
N ILE A 373 -18.69 -6.42 -5.40
CA ILE A 373 -18.60 -6.30 -6.87
C ILE A 373 -17.79 -7.46 -7.44
N ILE A 374 -16.62 -7.78 -6.87
CA ILE A 374 -15.79 -8.93 -7.27
C ILE A 374 -16.58 -10.23 -7.14
N MET A 375 -17.27 -10.46 -6.03
CA MET A 375 -18.06 -11.68 -5.83
C MET A 375 -19.26 -11.74 -6.78
N SER A 376 -19.94 -10.61 -7.04
CA SER A 376 -21.06 -10.54 -7.97
C SER A 376 -20.64 -10.76 -9.43
N VAL A 377 -19.50 -10.20 -9.85
CA VAL A 377 -18.91 -10.38 -11.17
C VAL A 377 -18.35 -11.79 -11.30
N ARG A 378 -17.74 -12.34 -10.25
CA ARG A 378 -17.27 -13.74 -10.18
C ARG A 378 -18.43 -14.74 -10.26
N TRP A 379 -19.58 -14.41 -9.69
CA TRP A 379 -20.78 -15.24 -9.78
C TRP A 379 -21.36 -15.19 -11.21
N LYS A 380 -21.52 -13.99 -11.78
CA LYS A 380 -21.99 -13.82 -13.17
C LYS A 380 -21.07 -14.48 -14.20
N THR A 381 -19.75 -14.30 -14.08
CA THR A 381 -18.77 -14.91 -15.02
C THR A 381 -18.69 -16.42 -14.89
N ASN A 382 -18.81 -16.97 -13.68
CA ASN A 382 -18.93 -18.42 -13.47
C ASN A 382 -20.24 -19.00 -14.02
N ILE A 383 -21.33 -18.22 -14.04
CA ILE A 383 -22.60 -18.63 -14.66
C ILE A 383 -22.46 -18.56 -16.19
N ILE A 384 -21.86 -17.50 -16.73
CA ILE A 384 -21.67 -17.30 -18.18
C ILE A 384 -20.71 -18.36 -18.77
N SER A 385 -19.67 -18.76 -18.04
CA SER A 385 -18.79 -19.87 -18.44
C SER A 385 -19.50 -21.23 -18.44
N LYS A 386 -20.56 -21.39 -17.63
CA LYS A 386 -21.40 -22.60 -17.55
C LYS A 386 -22.56 -22.64 -18.55
N LEU A 387 -23.03 -21.51 -19.09
CA LEU A 387 -24.23 -21.43 -19.94
C LEU A 387 -24.04 -22.01 -21.35
N VAL A 388 -24.01 -23.31 -21.58
CA VAL A 388 -23.88 -23.89 -22.94
C VAL A 388 -25.09 -23.49 -23.84
N GLY A 389 -24.86 -22.90 -25.03
CA GLY A 389 -25.94 -22.61 -26.02
C GLY A 389 -26.05 -21.20 -26.62
N ILE A 390 -25.45 -20.16 -26.01
CA ILE A 390 -25.42 -18.78 -26.56
C ILE A 390 -24.20 -18.60 -27.50
N SER A 391 -24.34 -17.85 -28.60
CA SER A 391 -23.26 -17.58 -29.57
C SER A 391 -22.00 -17.04 -28.90
N GLU A 392 -20.84 -17.55 -29.31
CA GLU A 392 -19.56 -17.32 -28.63
C GLU A 392 -19.13 -15.85 -28.66
N ALA A 393 -19.46 -15.12 -29.74
CA ALA A 393 -19.23 -13.69 -29.86
C ALA A 393 -19.99 -12.88 -28.80
N ILE A 394 -21.27 -13.18 -28.58
CA ILE A 394 -22.10 -12.49 -27.57
C ILE A 394 -21.58 -12.79 -26.16
N ARG A 395 -21.11 -14.01 -25.93
CA ARG A 395 -20.53 -14.44 -24.67
C ARG A 395 -19.22 -13.72 -24.36
N LEU A 396 -18.33 -13.60 -25.35
CA LEU A 396 -17.08 -12.84 -25.25
C LEU A 396 -17.36 -11.35 -25.07
N ILE A 397 -18.33 -10.78 -25.79
CA ILE A 397 -18.74 -9.36 -25.69
C ILE A 397 -19.33 -9.04 -24.31
N LEU A 398 -20.21 -9.88 -23.76
CA LEU A 398 -20.78 -9.70 -22.40
C LEU A 398 -19.73 -9.82 -21.29
N ILE A 399 -18.73 -10.68 -21.50
CA ILE A 399 -17.56 -10.79 -20.63
C ILE A 399 -16.73 -9.50 -20.76
N CYS A 400 -16.30 -9.13 -21.96
CA CYS A 400 -15.55 -7.90 -22.23
C CYS A 400 -16.26 -6.64 -21.70
N LEU A 401 -17.58 -6.49 -21.83
CA LEU A 401 -18.37 -5.37 -21.29
C LEU A 401 -18.32 -5.31 -19.77
N ASN A 402 -18.54 -6.44 -19.08
CA ASN A 402 -18.41 -6.50 -17.62
C ASN A 402 -16.97 -6.22 -17.16
N TYR A 403 -15.96 -6.59 -17.95
CA TYR A 403 -14.55 -6.37 -17.66
C TYR A 403 -14.07 -4.95 -17.99
N ILE A 404 -14.62 -4.28 -19.01
CA ILE A 404 -14.38 -2.85 -19.29
C ILE A 404 -14.90 -2.02 -18.13
N ILE A 405 -16.05 -2.38 -17.55
CA ILE A 405 -16.59 -1.73 -16.35
C ILE A 405 -15.66 -1.95 -15.15
N LEU A 406 -15.12 -3.16 -14.98
CA LEU A 406 -14.15 -3.46 -13.91
C LEU A 406 -12.81 -2.70 -14.10
N LEU A 407 -12.28 -2.67 -15.32
CA LEU A 407 -11.06 -1.94 -15.69
C LEU A 407 -11.22 -0.42 -15.57
N ALA A 408 -12.40 0.12 -15.91
CA ALA A 408 -12.71 1.53 -15.74
C ALA A 408 -12.79 1.90 -14.24
N LEU A 409 -13.38 1.04 -13.42
CA LEU A 409 -13.37 1.19 -11.96
C LEU A 409 -11.95 1.06 -11.39
N ASP A 410 -11.12 0.16 -11.90
CA ASP A 410 -9.74 -0.02 -11.46
C ASP A 410 -8.83 1.15 -11.86
N MET A 411 -9.00 1.69 -13.07
CA MET A 411 -8.35 2.93 -13.51
C MET A 411 -8.79 4.08 -12.62
N PHE A 412 -10.09 4.18 -12.32
CA PHE A 412 -10.62 5.21 -11.42
C PHE A 412 -10.04 5.08 -10.01
N ILE A 413 -9.97 3.87 -9.44
CA ILE A 413 -9.42 3.60 -8.11
C ILE A 413 -7.90 3.81 -8.09
N SER A 414 -7.17 3.34 -9.08
CA SER A 414 -5.71 3.50 -9.14
C SER A 414 -5.32 4.96 -9.37
N ILE A 415 -6.04 5.72 -10.21
CA ILE A 415 -5.89 7.17 -10.37
C ILE A 415 -6.25 7.89 -9.08
N HIS A 416 -7.34 7.50 -8.40
CA HIS A 416 -7.75 8.13 -7.15
C HIS A 416 -6.82 7.81 -5.99
N LEU A 417 -6.27 6.59 -5.93
CA LEU A 417 -5.19 6.20 -5.02
C LEU A 417 -3.89 6.93 -5.36
N LEU A 418 -3.55 7.11 -6.64
CA LEU A 418 -2.45 7.98 -7.08
C LEU A 418 -2.70 9.43 -6.67
N PHE A 419 -3.94 9.91 -6.70
CA PHE A 419 -4.32 11.26 -6.25
C PHE A 419 -4.26 11.39 -4.72
N LEU A 420 -4.60 10.34 -3.98
CA LEU A 420 -4.45 10.24 -2.52
C LEU A 420 -2.98 10.10 -2.12
N ASP A 421 -2.17 9.40 -2.91
CA ASP A 421 -0.71 9.31 -2.73
C ASP A 421 0.02 10.55 -3.22
N ILE A 422 -0.46 11.28 -4.22
CA ILE A 422 0.06 12.59 -4.65
C ILE A 422 -0.32 13.64 -3.61
N SER A 423 -1.55 13.65 -3.10
CA SER A 423 -1.92 14.50 -1.97
C SER A 423 -1.20 14.12 -0.66
N ARG A 424 -0.68 12.87 -0.55
CA ARG A 424 0.23 12.40 0.52
C ARG A 424 1.73 12.38 0.17
N LYS A 425 2.15 12.68 -1.07
CA LYS A 425 3.54 12.97 -1.50
C LYS A 425 3.82 14.47 -1.56
N TYR A 426 2.78 15.29 -1.49
CA TYR A 426 2.84 16.69 -1.10
C TYR A 426 2.36 17.00 0.35
N PRO A 427 2.84 16.31 1.41
CA PRO A 427 2.98 16.89 2.72
C PRO A 427 4.38 17.49 2.76
N TYR A 428 4.45 18.82 2.73
CA TYR A 428 5.60 19.63 3.11
C TYR A 428 6.96 18.91 3.33
N SER A 429 7.85 19.06 2.35
CA SER A 429 9.33 19.01 2.42
C SER A 429 9.95 18.44 3.72
N THR A 430 10.53 17.24 3.62
CA THR A 430 11.44 16.64 4.61
C THR A 430 12.86 17.24 4.53
N SER A 431 12.94 18.57 4.51
CA SER A 431 14.06 19.36 5.03
C SER A 431 13.74 19.92 6.43
N ASN A 432 12.54 19.65 6.97
CA ASN A 432 11.97 20.40 8.07
C ASN A 432 12.03 19.75 9.47
N LEU A 433 12.65 18.60 9.75
CA LEU A 433 12.62 18.04 11.12
C LEU A 433 13.31 18.91 12.19
N LYS A 434 14.21 19.82 11.81
CA LYS A 434 14.66 20.93 12.68
C LYS A 434 13.66 22.11 12.69
N ASN A 435 13.13 22.49 11.53
CA ASN A 435 12.12 23.56 11.41
C ASN A 435 10.77 23.24 12.06
N THR A 436 10.31 21.98 12.15
CA THR A 436 9.03 21.61 12.75
C THR A 436 9.07 21.70 14.27
N ARG A 437 10.22 21.39 14.90
CA ARG A 437 10.41 21.59 16.35
C ARG A 437 10.54 23.07 16.71
N ASP A 438 11.17 23.87 15.86
CA ASP A 438 11.22 25.32 16.07
C ASP A 438 9.89 26.00 15.79
N ASN A 439 9.16 25.57 14.75
CA ASN A 439 7.81 26.06 14.48
C ASN A 439 6.83 25.66 15.59
N SER A 440 6.87 24.43 16.10
CA SER A 440 5.99 24.01 17.21
C SER A 440 6.27 24.80 18.49
N PHE A 441 7.54 25.14 18.76
CA PHE A 441 7.91 26.03 19.86
C PHE A 441 7.34 27.45 19.65
N ASN A 442 7.45 27.98 18.43
CA ASN A 442 6.98 29.33 18.11
C ASN A 442 5.45 29.42 18.18
N GLU A 443 4.74 28.38 17.72
CA GLU A 443 3.29 28.23 17.85
C GLU A 443 2.87 28.15 19.33
N TRP A 444 3.53 27.31 20.12
CA TRP A 444 3.32 27.24 21.58
C TRP A 444 3.55 28.61 22.25
N LEU A 445 4.66 29.29 21.94
CA LEU A 445 4.97 30.59 22.53
C LEU A 445 3.95 31.66 22.14
N SER A 446 3.43 31.62 20.92
CA SER A 446 2.36 32.54 20.49
C SER A 446 1.07 32.35 21.29
N GLY A 447 0.68 31.10 21.57
CA GLY A 447 -0.46 30.78 22.43
C GLY A 447 -0.27 31.27 23.87
N LEU A 448 0.94 31.10 24.41
CA LEU A 448 1.29 31.59 25.74
C LEU A 448 1.21 33.12 25.84
N ILE A 449 1.69 33.84 24.80
CA ILE A 449 1.64 35.30 24.77
C ILE A 449 0.21 35.82 24.59
N ASP A 450 -0.64 35.11 23.84
CA ASP A 450 -2.04 35.50 23.65
C ASP A 450 -2.85 35.50 24.96
N GLY A 451 -2.49 34.65 25.93
CA GLY A 451 -3.02 34.69 27.30
C GLY A 451 -2.29 35.70 28.18
N ASP A 452 -1.12 35.30 28.72
CA ASP A 452 -0.42 36.00 29.81
C ASP A 452 0.67 36.98 29.35
N GLY A 453 1.02 36.99 28.06
CA GLY A 453 2.06 37.86 27.52
C GLY A 453 1.54 39.24 27.16
N TYR A 454 2.40 40.25 27.11
CA TYR A 454 2.07 41.57 26.56
C TYR A 454 3.28 42.30 26.00
N PHE A 455 3.03 43.14 25.00
CA PHE A 455 4.04 44.00 24.40
C PHE A 455 3.84 45.45 24.87
N ILE A 456 4.94 46.08 25.30
CA ILE A 456 4.95 47.49 25.71
C ILE A 456 5.85 48.28 24.77
N LEU A 457 5.33 49.40 24.29
CA LEU A 457 6.12 50.51 23.77
C LEU A 457 5.85 51.74 24.64
N THR A 458 6.85 52.14 25.44
CA THR A 458 6.75 53.32 26.31
C THR A 458 6.84 54.61 25.49
N LYS A 459 6.31 55.72 26.02
CA LYS A 459 6.42 57.06 25.39
C LYS A 459 7.86 57.49 25.14
N LYS A 460 8.81 57.04 25.98
CA LYS A 460 10.26 57.26 25.82
C LYS A 460 10.91 56.35 24.75
N GLY A 461 10.11 55.58 24.02
CA GLY A 461 10.58 54.70 22.95
C GLY A 461 11.12 53.33 23.41
N TYR A 462 11.11 52.98 24.70
CA TYR A 462 11.55 51.64 25.12
C TYR A 462 10.50 50.59 24.78
N ALA A 463 10.95 49.55 24.07
CA ALA A 463 10.15 48.39 23.71
C ALA A 463 10.47 47.21 24.65
N SER A 464 9.45 46.48 25.09
CA SER A 464 9.65 45.21 25.79
C SER A 464 8.51 44.23 25.58
N CYS A 465 8.84 42.94 25.63
CA CYS A 465 7.89 41.84 25.77
C CYS A 465 7.97 41.32 27.20
N GLU A 466 6.84 41.18 27.87
CA GLU A 466 6.74 40.67 29.24
C GLU A 466 5.76 39.50 29.28
N ILE A 467 6.11 38.45 30.03
CA ILE A 467 5.27 37.27 30.28
C ILE A 467 5.31 37.01 31.77
N THR A 468 4.15 36.85 32.40
CA THR A 468 4.03 36.52 33.83
C THR A 468 3.44 35.12 33.99
N MET A 469 4.10 34.26 34.74
CA MET A 469 3.61 32.92 35.07
C MET A 469 3.79 32.62 36.56
N ASP A 470 3.09 31.64 37.08
CA ASP A 470 3.28 31.13 38.45
C ASP A 470 4.72 30.61 38.65
N ILE A 471 5.23 30.70 39.88
CA ILE A 471 6.56 30.20 40.26
C ILE A 471 6.73 28.69 40.00
N ARG A 472 5.64 27.92 40.06
CA ARG A 472 5.63 26.48 39.74
C ARG A 472 6.06 26.21 38.30
N ASP A 473 5.71 27.11 37.38
CA ASP A 473 5.93 26.97 35.95
C ASP A 473 7.21 27.67 35.47
N LYS A 474 8.16 27.91 36.38
CA LYS A 474 9.45 28.55 36.07
C LYS A 474 10.18 27.92 34.88
N LYS A 475 10.04 26.62 34.66
CA LYS A 475 10.69 25.88 33.56
C LYS A 475 10.36 26.48 32.19
N ALA A 476 9.09 26.80 31.94
CA ALA A 476 8.65 27.39 30.68
C ALA A 476 9.32 28.75 30.43
N LEU A 477 9.41 29.61 31.45
CA LEU A 477 10.09 30.90 31.35
C LEU A 477 11.60 30.76 31.10
N TYR A 478 12.25 29.76 31.71
CA TYR A 478 13.68 29.50 31.49
C TYR A 478 13.96 29.02 30.06
N GLU A 479 13.08 28.20 29.45
CA GLU A 479 13.21 27.82 28.04
C GLU A 479 13.11 29.02 27.10
N ILE A 480 12.19 29.95 27.36
CA ILE A 480 12.06 31.19 26.59
C ILE A 480 13.32 32.04 26.74
N LYS A 481 13.84 32.16 27.97
CA LYS A 481 15.09 32.88 28.26
C LYS A 481 16.29 32.27 27.53
N GLN A 482 16.38 30.94 27.43
CA GLN A 482 17.45 30.27 26.70
C GLN A 482 17.42 30.59 25.20
N LYS A 483 16.23 30.68 24.58
CA LYS A 483 16.11 30.98 23.14
C LYS A 483 16.28 32.48 22.80
N PHE A 484 15.67 33.38 23.57
CA PHE A 484 15.61 34.80 23.21
C PHE A 484 16.43 35.73 24.12
N GLY A 485 17.02 35.21 25.20
CA GLY A 485 17.68 36.00 26.25
C GLY A 485 16.67 36.67 27.18
N GLY A 486 17.08 37.76 27.87
CA GLY A 486 16.22 38.53 28.77
C GLY A 486 16.40 38.20 30.26
N SER A 487 15.59 38.82 31.10
CA SER A 487 15.66 38.69 32.56
C SER A 487 14.38 38.11 33.14
N ILE A 488 14.49 37.22 34.12
CA ILE A 488 13.37 36.71 34.91
C ILE A 488 13.49 37.30 36.33
N LYS A 489 12.42 37.92 36.83
CA LYS A 489 12.36 38.49 38.19
C LYS A 489 11.09 38.02 38.89
N THR A 490 11.11 37.89 40.21
CA THR A 490 9.91 37.66 41.01
C THR A 490 9.02 38.90 41.00
N VAL A 491 7.70 38.70 41.01
CA VAL A 491 6.72 39.78 41.14
C VAL A 491 6.51 40.06 42.63
N ALA A 492 6.59 41.34 43.04
CA ALA A 492 6.32 41.71 44.42
C ALA A 492 4.87 41.37 44.80
N ASN A 493 4.68 40.76 45.98
CA ASN A 493 3.38 40.37 46.55
C ASN A 493 2.58 39.33 45.74
N ALA A 494 3.22 38.56 44.86
CA ALA A 494 2.59 37.44 44.17
C ALA A 494 3.56 36.26 44.00
N ASN A 495 3.06 35.02 44.08
CA ASN A 495 3.83 33.81 43.79
C ASN A 495 4.04 33.61 42.28
N ALA A 496 4.55 34.63 41.60
CA ALA A 496 4.71 34.67 40.15
C ALA A 496 6.09 35.17 39.74
N LEU A 497 6.56 34.67 38.60
CA LEU A 497 7.77 35.10 37.92
C LEU A 497 7.40 35.90 36.68
N ARG A 498 8.11 37.00 36.46
CA ARG A 498 8.00 37.84 35.28
C ARG A 498 9.24 37.73 34.43
N TYR A 499 9.06 37.22 33.21
CA TYR A 499 10.03 37.30 32.15
C TYR A 499 9.93 38.65 31.44
N LYS A 500 11.06 39.29 31.16
CA LYS A 500 11.14 40.59 30.49
C LYS A 500 12.27 40.61 29.47
N LEU A 501 11.92 40.87 28.21
CA LEU A 501 12.85 41.00 27.08
C LEU A 501 12.91 42.45 26.61
N ARG A 502 14.09 43.08 26.75
CA ARG A 502 14.36 44.47 26.32
C ARG A 502 15.38 44.59 25.19
N HIS A 503 16.24 43.60 25.01
CA HIS A 503 17.31 43.67 24.03
C HIS A 503 16.74 43.72 22.61
N LYS A 504 17.17 44.70 21.81
CA LYS A 504 16.68 44.94 20.44
C LYS A 504 16.79 43.68 19.57
N LYS A 505 17.95 43.02 19.56
CA LYS A 505 18.19 41.80 18.77
C LYS A 505 17.24 40.66 19.16
N GLY A 506 17.05 40.44 20.46
CA GLY A 506 16.13 39.42 20.98
C GLY A 506 14.67 39.71 20.65
N LEU A 507 14.24 40.98 20.75
CA LEU A 507 12.88 41.40 20.39
C LEU A 507 12.59 41.20 18.90
N ILE A 508 13.51 41.61 18.01
CA ILE A 508 13.35 41.40 16.57
C ILE A 508 13.28 39.89 16.27
N HIS A 509 14.13 39.08 16.91
CA HIS A 509 14.09 37.63 16.73
C HIS A 509 12.78 37.00 17.21
N LEU A 510 12.26 37.42 18.37
CA LEU A 510 10.99 36.96 18.91
C LEU A 510 9.82 37.37 18.00
N ILE A 511 9.78 38.63 17.56
CA ILE A 511 8.73 39.12 16.66
C ILE A 511 8.74 38.33 15.35
N ASN A 512 9.89 38.16 14.71
CA ASN A 512 9.98 37.42 13.44
C ASN A 512 9.51 35.96 13.56
N ASN A 513 9.74 35.31 14.69
CA ASN A 513 9.34 33.92 14.91
C ASN A 513 7.82 33.76 15.20
N ILE A 514 7.18 34.77 15.77
CA ILE A 514 5.78 34.70 16.23
C ILE A 514 4.82 35.42 15.26
N ASN A 515 5.33 36.31 14.42
CA ASN A 515 4.55 37.08 13.47
C ASN A 515 3.80 36.13 12.49
N GLY A 516 2.47 36.23 12.45
CA GLY A 516 1.60 35.28 11.75
C GLY A 516 0.99 34.17 12.62
N ASN A 517 1.33 34.07 13.92
CA ASN A 517 0.77 33.05 14.83
C ASN A 517 -0.08 33.62 15.97
N LEU A 518 0.06 34.90 16.33
CA LEU A 518 -0.76 35.56 17.35
C LEU A 518 -2.19 35.80 16.86
N ARG A 519 -3.15 35.56 17.75
CA ARG A 519 -4.59 35.67 17.45
C ARG A 519 -5.29 36.73 18.29
N ASN A 520 -4.78 37.07 19.46
CA ASN A 520 -5.41 38.07 20.31
C ASN A 520 -5.22 39.48 19.68
N PRO A 521 -6.31 40.19 19.29
CA PRO A 521 -6.27 41.49 18.64
C PRO A 521 -5.63 42.54 19.54
N VAL A 522 -5.77 42.44 20.87
CA VAL A 522 -5.10 43.36 21.80
C VAL A 522 -3.58 43.17 21.71
N ARG A 523 -3.11 41.92 21.64
CA ARG A 523 -1.67 41.60 21.52
C ARG A 523 -1.14 41.95 20.13
N LEU A 524 -1.92 41.72 19.08
CA LEU A 524 -1.59 42.12 17.71
C LEU A 524 -1.43 43.65 17.60
N LEU A 525 -2.34 44.44 18.19
CA LEU A 525 -2.22 45.89 18.22
C LEU A 525 -0.97 46.35 19.00
N GLN A 526 -0.65 45.70 20.12
CA GLN A 526 0.56 45.99 20.88
C GLN A 526 1.84 45.64 20.09
N MET A 527 1.84 44.49 19.40
CA MET A 527 2.95 44.05 18.56
C MET A 527 3.11 44.95 17.33
N ASN A 528 2.02 45.43 16.72
CA ASN A 528 2.07 46.32 15.55
C ASN A 528 2.87 47.60 15.85
N LYS A 529 2.70 48.18 17.04
CA LYS A 529 3.50 49.35 17.50
C LYS A 529 4.99 49.05 17.51
N LEU A 530 5.40 47.83 17.85
CA LEU A 530 6.79 47.39 17.81
C LEU A 530 7.26 47.10 16.38
N CYS A 531 6.43 46.47 15.55
CA CYS A 531 6.71 46.19 14.15
C CYS A 531 7.00 47.48 13.36
N VAL A 532 6.15 48.51 13.51
CA VAL A 532 6.35 49.83 12.90
C VAL A 532 7.68 50.46 13.34
N LYS A 533 8.01 50.38 14.63
CA LYS A 533 9.28 50.93 15.16
C LYS A 533 10.51 50.22 14.57
N TYR A 534 10.43 48.92 14.29
CA TYR A 534 11.56 48.12 13.80
C TYR A 534 11.53 47.87 12.29
N GLY A 535 10.57 48.43 11.56
CA GLY A 535 10.45 48.26 10.10
C GLY A 535 10.07 46.83 9.68
N ILE A 536 9.29 46.12 10.50
CA ILE A 536 8.83 44.75 10.23
C ILE A 536 7.38 44.82 9.76
N GLU A 537 7.03 44.13 8.67
CA GLU A 537 5.65 44.02 8.21
C GLU A 537 4.86 43.04 9.10
N LEU A 538 3.69 43.45 9.58
CA LEU A 538 2.83 42.61 10.43
C LEU A 538 2.01 41.63 9.60
N LYS A 539 2.07 40.34 9.95
CA LYS A 539 1.31 39.26 9.31
C LYS A 539 0.16 38.82 10.23
N TYR A 540 -1.04 38.72 9.66
CA TYR A 540 -2.20 38.18 10.38
C TYR A 540 -2.17 36.65 10.40
N SER A 541 -2.76 36.06 11.45
CA SER A 541 -2.78 34.62 11.62
C SER A 541 -3.78 33.92 10.72
N ASN A 542 -3.38 32.77 10.18
CA ASN A 542 -4.29 31.84 9.50
C ASN A 542 -5.27 31.18 10.49
N CYS A 543 -6.38 30.63 9.95
CA CYS A 543 -7.35 29.86 10.71
C CYS A 543 -6.68 28.74 11.52
N LEU A 544 -7.15 28.52 12.76
CA LEU A 544 -6.64 27.43 13.61
C LEU A 544 -6.93 26.08 12.95
N THR A 545 -5.93 25.21 12.95
CA THR A 545 -6.01 23.82 12.49
C THR A 545 -5.64 22.90 13.64
N PHE A 546 -6.09 21.64 13.60
CA PHE A 546 -5.76 20.65 14.64
C PHE A 546 -4.25 20.44 14.82
N ASN A 547 -3.46 20.56 13.74
CA ASN A 547 -2.01 20.35 13.73
C ASN A 547 -1.20 21.60 14.12
N ASN A 548 -1.71 22.47 15.00
CA ASN A 548 -1.02 23.70 15.41
C ASN A 548 -0.81 23.73 16.94
N GLY A 549 0.40 24.00 17.41
CA GLY A 549 0.79 24.02 18.82
C GLY A 549 0.25 25.18 19.65
N TRP A 550 -0.48 26.12 19.06
CA TRP A 550 -1.02 27.29 19.78
C TRP A 550 -1.90 26.93 20.97
N LEU A 551 -2.74 25.89 20.87
CA LEU A 551 -3.64 25.51 21.97
C LEU A 551 -2.85 25.05 23.21
N SER A 552 -1.68 24.39 23.05
CA SER A 552 -0.92 23.93 24.22
C SER A 552 -0.33 25.12 25.00
N GLY A 553 0.16 26.13 24.29
CA GLY A 553 0.61 27.38 24.90
C GLY A 553 -0.50 28.15 25.58
N PHE A 554 -1.67 28.20 24.95
CA PHE A 554 -2.84 28.88 25.50
C PHE A 554 -3.42 28.19 26.75
N ILE A 555 -3.28 26.87 26.85
CA ILE A 555 -3.62 26.11 28.06
C ILE A 555 -2.59 26.33 29.17
N ASP A 556 -1.31 26.44 28.81
CA ASP A 556 -0.24 26.76 29.76
C ASP A 556 -0.45 28.13 30.42
N SER A 557 -1.01 29.12 29.72
CA SER A 557 -1.42 30.41 30.30
C SER A 557 -2.77 30.35 31.02
N ASP A 558 -3.88 30.40 30.28
CA ASP A 558 -5.25 30.62 30.81
C ASP A 558 -6.01 29.31 31.07
N GLY A 559 -5.38 28.16 30.85
CA GLY A 559 -5.98 26.84 31.00
C GLY A 559 -5.91 26.29 32.42
N SER A 560 -6.89 25.47 32.79
CA SER A 560 -6.94 24.71 34.04
C SER A 560 -7.41 23.28 33.80
N ILE A 561 -6.79 22.33 34.49
CA ILE A 561 -7.17 20.91 34.44
C ILE A 561 -7.61 20.52 35.85
N TYR A 562 -8.91 20.33 36.05
CA TYR A 562 -9.44 20.05 37.38
C TYR A 562 -10.47 18.92 37.36
N TYR A 563 -10.60 18.27 38.52
CA TYR A 563 -11.63 17.27 38.75
C TYR A 563 -12.85 17.96 39.39
N ASN A 564 -14.01 17.86 38.76
CA ASN A 564 -15.25 18.45 39.27
C ASN A 564 -16.05 17.41 40.06
N GLU A 565 -15.96 17.48 41.39
CA GLU A 565 -16.57 16.50 42.31
C GLU A 565 -18.07 16.34 42.11
N LYS A 566 -18.81 17.41 41.79
CA LYS A 566 -20.27 17.36 41.57
C LYS A 566 -20.66 16.52 40.34
N SER A 567 -19.87 16.63 39.27
CA SER A 567 -20.11 15.90 38.01
C SER A 567 -19.39 14.55 37.96
N GLY A 568 -18.43 14.33 38.86
CA GLY A 568 -17.51 13.21 38.83
C GLY A 568 -16.60 13.17 37.59
N GLN A 569 -16.47 14.24 36.82
CA GLN A 569 -15.68 14.27 35.58
C GLN A 569 -14.46 15.19 35.70
N VAL A 570 -13.38 14.81 35.02
CA VAL A 570 -12.24 15.70 34.79
C VAL A 570 -12.60 16.67 33.68
N CYS A 571 -12.30 17.95 33.88
CA CYS A 571 -12.55 19.02 32.94
C CYS A 571 -11.22 19.69 32.58
N LEU A 572 -11.01 19.90 31.29
CA LEU A 572 -10.03 20.86 30.78
C LEU A 572 -10.79 22.12 30.42
N SER A 573 -10.39 23.26 31.00
CA SER A 573 -11.07 24.52 30.73
C SER A 573 -10.12 25.67 30.47
N ILE A 574 -10.57 26.64 29.67
CA ILE A 574 -9.84 27.87 29.37
C ILE A 574 -10.79 29.04 29.60
N THR A 575 -10.34 30.05 30.33
CA THR A 575 -11.15 31.23 30.66
C THR A 575 -10.62 32.45 29.94
N GLN A 576 -11.47 33.13 29.17
CA GLN A 576 -11.08 34.34 28.45
C GLN A 576 -12.23 35.37 28.39
N LYS A 577 -11.90 36.66 28.40
CA LYS A 577 -12.90 37.74 28.28
C LYS A 577 -13.56 37.78 26.89
N ASN A 578 -12.81 37.37 25.89
CA ASN A 578 -13.21 37.46 24.49
C ASN A 578 -13.73 36.11 23.97
N LYS A 579 -15.02 36.06 23.62
CA LYS A 579 -15.66 34.84 23.09
C LYS A 579 -15.04 34.36 21.78
N TYR A 580 -14.66 35.27 20.87
CA TYR A 580 -14.16 34.91 19.54
C TYR A 580 -12.87 34.07 19.57
N MET A 581 -12.07 34.16 20.64
CA MET A 581 -10.86 33.32 20.81
C MET A 581 -11.20 31.85 21.06
N LEU A 582 -12.38 31.58 21.63
CA LEU A 582 -12.78 30.26 22.08
C LEU A 582 -13.65 29.52 21.04
N GLU A 583 -14.40 30.25 20.20
CA GLU A 583 -15.29 29.65 19.20
C GLU A 583 -14.59 28.69 18.21
N PRO A 584 -13.36 28.96 17.71
CA PRO A 584 -12.63 28.02 16.87
C PRO A 584 -12.32 26.70 17.58
N LEU A 585 -12.15 26.72 18.91
CA LEU A 585 -11.80 25.53 19.69
C LEU A 585 -12.94 24.51 19.70
N ILE A 586 -14.20 24.97 19.74
CA ILE A 586 -15.36 24.07 19.69
C ILE A 586 -15.34 23.25 18.40
N LYS A 587 -15.09 23.90 17.26
CA LYS A 587 -15.11 23.24 15.95
C LYS A 587 -13.99 22.20 15.82
N LEU A 588 -12.85 22.41 16.48
CA LEU A 588 -11.65 21.60 16.30
C LEU A 588 -11.49 20.51 17.37
N TYR A 589 -11.87 20.79 18.60
CA TYR A 589 -11.57 19.95 19.77
C TYR A 589 -12.83 19.51 20.52
N GLY A 590 -14.02 19.97 20.11
CA GLY A 590 -15.29 19.66 20.79
C GLY A 590 -15.52 20.55 22.01
N GLY A 591 -16.24 20.06 23.02
CA GLY A 591 -16.57 20.83 24.21
C GLY A 591 -17.65 21.90 24.02
N ARG A 592 -17.76 22.80 25.00
CA ARG A 592 -18.76 23.88 25.03
C ARG A 592 -18.19 25.16 25.63
N ILE A 593 -18.81 26.30 25.34
CA ILE A 593 -18.50 27.59 25.99
C ILE A 593 -19.63 27.94 26.95
N ASP A 594 -19.29 28.07 28.22
CA ASP A 594 -20.19 28.51 29.28
C ASP A 594 -19.87 29.98 29.66
N ILE A 595 -20.88 30.73 30.09
CA ILE A 595 -20.69 32.08 30.64
C ILE A 595 -20.44 31.93 32.14
N LEU A 596 -19.29 32.40 32.64
CA LEU A 596 -18.89 32.23 34.05
C LEU A 596 -19.80 32.99 35.02
N SER A 597 -20.20 34.20 34.64
CA SER A 597 -21.05 35.09 35.42
C SER A 597 -21.51 36.24 34.53
N PRO A 598 -22.80 36.62 34.53
CA PRO A 598 -23.29 37.76 33.75
C PRO A 598 -22.68 39.10 34.21
N LYS A 599 -22.08 39.16 35.41
CA LYS A 599 -21.44 40.38 35.94
C LYS A 599 -19.98 40.57 35.50
N VAL A 600 -19.32 39.53 34.97
CA VAL A 600 -17.84 39.52 34.76
C VAL A 600 -17.45 39.46 33.27
N GLU A 601 -18.41 39.35 32.34
CA GLU A 601 -18.16 39.26 30.89
C GLU A 601 -17.01 38.30 30.53
N ALA A 602 -16.94 37.15 31.20
CA ALA A 602 -15.91 36.13 30.97
C ALA A 602 -16.54 34.83 30.46
N PHE A 603 -15.95 34.29 29.40
CA PHE A 603 -16.34 33.05 28.77
C PHE A 603 -15.39 31.93 29.19
N LYS A 604 -15.95 30.75 29.44
CA LYS A 604 -15.21 29.58 29.84
C LYS A 604 -15.45 28.46 28.83
N TYR A 605 -14.43 28.12 28.07
CA TYR A 605 -14.42 26.94 27.24
C TYR A 605 -14.15 25.71 28.11
N ILE A 606 -14.94 24.65 27.99
CA ILE A 606 -14.83 23.43 28.80
C ILE A 606 -14.95 22.19 27.92
N ILE A 607 -13.99 21.27 28.08
CA ILE A 607 -14.00 19.92 27.54
C ILE A 607 -14.10 18.94 28.71
N TYR A 608 -15.14 18.11 28.71
CA TYR A 608 -15.42 17.14 29.77
C TYR A 608 -15.80 15.75 29.26
N ARG A 609 -16.13 15.61 27.96
CA ARG A 609 -16.47 14.31 27.37
C ARG A 609 -15.22 13.44 27.31
N LYS A 610 -15.35 12.20 27.80
CA LYS A 610 -14.23 11.24 27.87
C LYS A 610 -13.56 11.02 26.52
N SER A 611 -14.34 10.87 25.44
CA SER A 611 -13.82 10.67 24.08
C SER A 611 -13.00 11.85 23.58
N GLU A 612 -13.50 13.08 23.79
CA GLU A 612 -12.82 14.32 23.38
C GLU A 612 -11.52 14.53 24.17
N LEU A 613 -11.55 14.29 25.49
CA LEU A 613 -10.34 14.35 26.33
C LEU A 613 -9.30 13.30 25.93
N PHE A 614 -9.71 12.06 25.68
CA PHE A 614 -8.78 11.01 25.26
C PHE A 614 -8.19 11.30 23.89
N TYR A 615 -9.00 11.80 22.95
CA TYR A 615 -8.53 12.22 21.64
C TYR A 615 -7.47 13.33 21.74
N LEU A 616 -7.69 14.33 22.59
CA LEU A 616 -6.70 15.38 22.84
C LEU A 616 -5.40 14.82 23.44
N VAL A 617 -5.50 13.97 24.47
CA VAL A 617 -4.33 13.39 25.14
C VAL A 617 -3.53 12.51 24.17
N ASP A 618 -4.19 11.71 23.33
CA ASP A 618 -3.54 10.72 22.49
C ASP A 618 -3.06 11.23 21.13
N GLN A 619 -3.67 12.29 20.62
CA GLN A 619 -3.34 12.79 19.28
C GLN A 619 -2.71 14.19 19.30
N TYR A 620 -3.19 15.08 20.18
CA TYR A 620 -2.74 16.47 20.20
C TYR A 620 -1.52 16.67 21.12
N PHE A 621 -1.62 16.31 22.40
CA PHE A 621 -0.58 16.60 23.39
C PHE A 621 0.68 15.75 23.26
N ILE A 622 0.63 14.63 22.51
CA ILE A 622 1.83 13.88 22.13
C ILE A 622 2.71 14.70 21.18
N ASN A 623 2.10 15.37 20.21
CA ASN A 623 2.79 16.21 19.23
C ASN A 623 3.14 17.60 19.78
N TYR A 624 2.25 18.16 20.60
CA TYR A 624 2.38 19.48 21.21
C TYR A 624 2.25 19.42 22.73
N PRO A 625 3.30 18.97 23.46
CA PRO A 625 3.23 18.80 24.90
C PRO A 625 3.11 20.13 25.64
N LEU A 626 2.40 20.11 26.77
CA LEU A 626 2.41 21.21 27.74
C LEU A 626 3.79 21.31 28.38
N LYS A 627 4.21 22.54 28.70
CA LYS A 627 5.53 22.81 29.29
C LYS A 627 5.48 23.19 30.76
N THR A 628 4.27 23.38 31.28
CA THR A 628 3.97 23.63 32.69
C THR A 628 3.79 22.34 33.46
N ASP A 629 3.71 22.45 34.79
CA ASP A 629 3.41 21.29 35.64
C ASP A 629 2.00 20.72 35.41
N LYS A 630 1.13 21.42 34.67
CA LYS A 630 -0.19 20.93 34.21
C LYS A 630 -0.07 19.64 33.39
N MET A 631 1.07 19.40 32.73
CA MET A 631 1.36 18.14 32.02
C MET A 631 1.24 16.91 32.94
N LYS A 632 1.61 17.05 34.22
CA LYS A 632 1.51 15.95 35.20
C LYS A 632 0.06 15.54 35.43
N ARG A 633 -0.87 16.50 35.47
CA ARG A 633 -2.32 16.23 35.58
C ARG A 633 -2.89 15.64 34.30
N LEU A 634 -2.44 16.14 33.15
CA LEU A 634 -2.86 15.65 31.84
C LEU A 634 -2.56 14.15 31.67
N ASN A 635 -1.36 13.72 32.09
CA ASN A 635 -0.96 12.31 32.07
C ASN A 635 -1.80 11.42 33.01
N LEU A 636 -2.39 12.00 34.07
CA LEU A 636 -3.24 11.27 35.01
C LEU A 636 -4.69 11.11 34.53
N ILE A 637 -5.12 11.79 33.46
CA ILE A 637 -6.51 11.75 32.98
C ILE A 637 -6.94 10.31 32.61
N LYS A 638 -6.07 9.55 31.95
CA LYS A 638 -6.38 8.15 31.60
C LYS A 638 -6.51 7.27 32.85
N GLN A 639 -5.57 7.42 33.77
CA GLN A 639 -5.58 6.71 35.06
C GLN A 639 -6.81 7.08 35.90
N PHE A 640 -7.27 8.32 35.84
CA PHE A 640 -8.50 8.76 36.50
C PHE A 640 -9.70 7.92 36.06
N TYR A 641 -9.92 7.76 34.75
CA TYR A 641 -11.09 7.03 34.26
C TYR A 641 -11.01 5.51 34.47
N SER A 642 -9.82 4.93 34.68
CA SER A 642 -9.68 3.52 35.05
C SER A 642 -9.99 3.28 36.52
N VAL A 643 -9.50 4.15 37.41
CA VAL A 643 -9.64 3.98 38.87
C VAL A 643 -10.97 4.57 39.40
N ARG A 644 -11.63 5.46 38.65
CA ARG A 644 -12.92 6.06 39.06
C ARG A 644 -14.01 5.03 39.39
N ILE A 645 -14.02 3.87 38.74
CA ILE A 645 -15.03 2.81 39.02
C ILE A 645 -14.94 2.35 40.49
N TYR A 646 -13.77 2.47 41.11
CA TYR A 646 -13.51 2.02 42.47
C TYR A 646 -14.01 3.00 43.55
N THR A 647 -14.55 4.17 43.17
CA THR A 647 -15.15 5.10 44.15
C THR A 647 -16.28 4.48 44.95
N GLN A 648 -16.95 3.48 44.38
CA GLN A 648 -18.13 2.81 44.98
C GLN A 648 -17.88 1.31 45.25
N SER A 649 -16.65 0.81 45.09
CA SER A 649 -16.36 -0.61 45.28
C SER A 649 -16.33 -0.99 46.76
N LYS A 650 -16.96 -2.11 47.12
CA LYS A 650 -16.88 -2.72 48.46
C LYS A 650 -15.51 -3.36 48.75
N ASP A 651 -14.69 -3.59 47.71
CA ASP A 651 -13.33 -4.13 47.81
C ASP A 651 -12.36 -3.06 48.37
N ILE A 652 -11.85 -3.29 49.58
CA ILE A 652 -10.93 -2.36 50.30
C ILE A 652 -9.69 -2.01 49.46
N ASN A 653 -9.10 -3.00 48.76
CA ASN A 653 -7.90 -2.79 47.95
C ASN A 653 -8.14 -1.81 46.79
N LYS A 654 -9.27 -1.94 46.08
CA LYS A 654 -9.64 -1.06 44.96
C LYS A 654 -9.97 0.36 45.45
N PHE A 655 -10.60 0.47 46.61
CA PHE A 655 -10.87 1.77 47.24
C PHE A 655 -9.56 2.47 47.67
N ASN A 656 -8.59 1.72 48.20
CA ASN A 656 -7.26 2.25 48.53
C ASN A 656 -6.50 2.75 47.29
N GLU A 657 -6.64 2.08 46.14
CA GLU A 657 -6.09 2.57 44.87
C GLU A 657 -6.68 3.92 44.45
N TRP A 658 -7.99 4.11 44.64
CA TRP A 658 -8.65 5.40 44.41
C TRP A 658 -8.12 6.50 45.36
N ILE A 659 -7.96 6.19 46.65
CA ILE A 659 -7.38 7.12 47.62
C ILE A 659 -5.96 7.52 47.23
N ALA A 660 -5.11 6.55 46.87
CA ALA A 660 -3.75 6.80 46.42
C ALA A 660 -3.71 7.67 45.15
N PHE A 661 -4.61 7.41 44.20
CA PHE A 661 -4.78 8.26 43.02
C PHE A 661 -5.21 9.69 43.41
N LYS A 662 -6.20 9.85 44.30
CA LYS A 662 -6.70 11.16 44.73
C LYS A 662 -5.59 11.98 45.39
N HIS A 663 -4.80 11.38 46.28
CA HIS A 663 -3.61 12.02 46.86
C HIS A 663 -2.61 12.48 45.79
N LYS A 664 -2.36 11.64 44.77
CA LYS A 664 -1.48 11.98 43.65
C LYS A 664 -2.03 13.12 42.80
N TRP A 665 -3.35 13.17 42.58
CA TRP A 665 -4.03 14.22 41.83
C TRP A 665 -4.01 15.57 42.56
N ASP A 666 -4.26 15.55 43.88
CA ASP A 666 -4.29 16.74 44.72
C ASP A 666 -2.89 17.33 44.94
N LYS A 667 -1.84 16.49 44.93
CA LYS A 667 -0.45 16.96 44.95
C LYS A 667 -0.10 17.90 43.78
N TYR A 668 -0.78 17.74 42.64
CA TYR A 668 -0.57 18.57 41.46
C TYR A 668 -1.63 19.65 41.29
N LYS A 669 -2.30 20.07 42.38
CA LYS A 669 -3.37 21.07 42.31
C LYS A 669 -2.88 22.48 42.03
N ASP A 670 -3.44 23.03 40.94
CA ASP A 670 -3.34 24.43 40.52
C ASP A 670 -3.82 25.38 41.62
#